data_AF-A0A1V6PYK7-F1
#
_entry.id   AF-A0A1V6PYK7-F1
#
_cell.length_a   1.000
_cell.length_b   1.000
_cell.length_c   1.000
_cell.angle_alpha   90.00
_cell.angle_beta   90.00
_cell.angle_gamma   90.00
#
_symmetry.space_group_name_H-M   'P 1'
#
loop_
_entity.id
_entity.type
_entity.pdbx_description
1 polymer ?
#
loop_
_entity_poly.entity_id
_entity_poly.type
_entity_poly.pdbx_seq_one_letter_code
_entity_poly.pdbx_strand_id
1 'polypeptide(L)'
;MDYTNTSHERYEPSLDIPHDSRSDSDDTIDQINSLELTRINTYRLQQKTTVGSTKGPIPREKWLPMGASKQYPPILPDSEAYVVEFDGAKDPLHPYNWSMLRRICLVCILCYGTFAGSFASAVFSAAISGVSQEFHTSTEVGSLGVTLYVLGFAAGPTIWAPASELIGRRWPLSVGLLGCGIFTIACGAAKDIQTIMICRFFAGLFAASPISIVPAVFADLFNNAQRGVVMSIFCMAVFIGPFAAPFVGGFIAMSSLGWRWTMYVSAIMVFLGFGLVVVFLDESYAPVILVRKAATLRRQTHNWGIHAKQDEVEVDFKELVRNNFARPLVMLITEPILLLISLYISFIYGLIYALLGAYPVVFQGVYGMNMGVGGLAFIGLILGELLGGIFVLLIQGSYARKLAANSDRPIPEWRLPSAILGAVVFAGGMFWFGWTGFTSSIHWIAPVASGILTGAGIFLIFLQCFNYIVDCYPSLAASTIAANTILRSAIGCAFPLFSRQMMENLGVQWAGTMLGWTDSDDRVRGGSSVSELVPSTDGVFFRGNLDIETLGGAGFASQRTVGQDEIWDLAGNDGIELDVVPLDGKRYTFSLTDEIPERRRDGREQSALVWEYDFCASDAGTTVRIHWKDLRATYRGRQVENARPLDLSRIRRFRIMARSFFGGQHGAFGLQIRTIGVFRDSYLDDPNPSKESMEYTSCEREPSEKTEEVWVAVLRSLPWDTHNIHHSLPPLKTSAIEEINILKAGGRG
;
A
#
# COMPACT_ATOMS: atom_id res chain seq x y z
N MET A 1 16.40 66.24 9.18
CA MET A 1 15.08 66.85 8.98
C MET A 1 14.12 65.86 8.35
N ASP A 2 13.36 65.07 9.10
CA ASP A 2 13.65 64.42 10.40
C ASP A 2 12.78 63.17 10.53
N TYR A 3 13.30 62.17 11.23
CA TYR A 3 12.55 60.97 11.62
C TYR A 3 11.76 61.28 12.90
N THR A 4 10.46 60.97 12.93
CA THR A 4 9.74 60.76 14.19
C THR A 4 8.69 59.65 14.08
N ASN A 5 9.06 58.50 14.63
CA ASN A 5 8.21 57.45 15.17
C ASN A 5 6.83 57.92 15.67
N THR A 6 5.78 57.17 15.32
CA THR A 6 4.65 56.92 16.23
C THR A 6 4.37 55.42 16.27
N SER A 7 4.29 54.90 17.49
CA SER A 7 4.22 53.47 17.80
C SER A 7 2.81 52.91 17.72
N HIS A 8 2.66 51.70 17.19
CA HIS A 8 1.45 50.90 17.40
C HIS A 8 1.34 50.48 18.87
N GLU A 9 0.38 51.03 19.59
CA GLU A 9 -0.01 50.54 20.92
C GLU A 9 -0.62 49.14 20.79
N ARG A 10 -0.08 48.19 21.56
CA ARG A 10 -0.69 46.88 21.78
C ARG A 10 -1.67 47.02 22.94
N TYR A 11 -2.93 46.69 22.69
CA TYR A 11 -3.97 46.66 23.72
C TYR A 11 -3.86 45.37 24.53
N GLU A 12 -3.12 45.40 25.64
CA GLU A 12 -3.13 44.34 26.67
C GLU A 12 -4.16 44.71 27.76
N PRO A 13 -5.14 43.84 28.08
CA PRO A 13 -6.06 44.07 29.19
C PRO A 13 -5.36 43.71 30.52
N SER A 14 -5.04 44.72 31.33
CA SER A 14 -4.52 44.56 32.68
C SER A 14 -5.62 44.05 33.63
N LEU A 15 -5.45 42.83 34.13
CA LEU A 15 -6.26 42.26 35.22
C LEU A 15 -5.53 42.44 36.56
N ASP A 16 -5.79 43.55 37.24
CA ASP A 16 -5.46 43.69 38.66
C ASP A 16 -6.43 42.84 39.49
N ILE A 17 -5.93 41.76 40.09
CA ILE A 17 -6.69 40.92 41.02
C ILE A 17 -6.19 41.22 42.44
N PRO A 18 -7.05 41.66 43.38
CA PRO A 18 -6.68 41.77 44.77
C PRO A 18 -6.39 40.37 45.35
N HIS A 19 -5.28 40.22 46.07
CA HIS A 19 -5.05 39.03 46.88
C HIS A 19 -6.06 38.99 48.02
N ASP A 20 -7.06 38.12 47.91
CA ASP A 20 -7.81 37.63 49.06
C ASP A 20 -8.06 36.11 48.93
N SER A 21 -8.14 35.46 50.08
CA SER A 21 -7.99 34.00 50.23
C SER A 21 -9.14 33.19 49.61
N ARG A 22 -8.88 32.59 48.44
CA ARG A 22 -9.77 31.58 47.82
C ARG A 22 -9.32 30.16 48.16
N SER A 23 -10.30 29.28 48.38
CA SER A 23 -10.09 27.85 48.62
C SER A 23 -9.81 27.09 47.31
N ASP A 24 -9.11 25.95 47.41
CA ASP A 24 -8.77 25.05 46.27
C ASP A 24 -9.97 24.65 45.39
N SER A 25 -11.21 24.81 45.89
CA SER A 25 -12.43 24.60 45.13
C SER A 25 -12.67 25.63 44.01
N ASP A 26 -12.31 26.91 44.21
CA ASP A 26 -12.53 27.98 43.22
C ASP A 26 -11.58 27.81 42.03
N ASP A 27 -10.29 27.57 42.27
CA ASP A 27 -9.30 27.31 41.20
C ASP A 27 -9.69 26.10 40.33
N THR A 28 -10.27 25.07 40.94
CA THR A 28 -10.77 23.90 40.21
C THR A 28 -11.98 24.26 39.33
N ILE A 29 -12.86 25.16 39.79
CA ILE A 29 -14.04 25.62 39.04
C ILE A 29 -13.63 26.55 37.89
N ASP A 30 -12.70 27.48 38.10
CA ASP A 30 -12.20 28.37 37.05
C ASP A 30 -11.36 27.63 36.00
N GLN A 31 -10.62 26.58 36.38
CA GLN A 31 -10.00 25.65 35.42
C GLN A 31 -11.04 24.87 34.61
N ILE A 32 -12.13 24.42 35.21
CA ILE A 32 -13.23 23.77 34.47
C ILE A 32 -13.87 24.76 33.50
N ASN A 33 -14.22 25.97 33.94
CA ASN A 33 -14.86 27.00 33.12
C ASN A 33 -13.97 27.46 31.94
N SER A 34 -12.67 27.67 32.16
CA SER A 34 -11.72 28.05 31.10
C SER A 34 -11.50 26.92 30.08
N LEU A 35 -11.51 25.67 30.51
CA LEU A 35 -11.39 24.50 29.64
C LEU A 35 -12.69 24.22 28.85
N GLU A 36 -13.85 24.49 29.43
CA GLU A 36 -15.16 24.52 28.75
C GLU A 36 -15.21 25.62 27.68
N LEU A 37 -14.84 26.86 28.02
CA LEU A 37 -14.75 27.98 27.06
C LEU A 37 -13.77 27.67 25.91
N THR A 38 -12.65 27.02 26.20
CA THR A 38 -11.68 26.57 25.19
C THR A 38 -12.30 25.53 24.26
N ARG A 39 -13.07 24.57 24.78
CA ARG A 39 -13.79 23.56 23.98
C ARG A 39 -14.87 24.19 23.11
N ILE A 40 -15.72 25.04 23.69
CA ILE A 40 -16.79 25.77 22.99
C ILE A 40 -16.18 26.57 21.82
N ASN A 41 -15.10 27.31 22.05
CA ASN A 41 -14.41 28.05 20.99
C ASN A 41 -13.73 27.12 19.98
N THR A 42 -13.20 25.97 20.38
CA THR A 42 -12.63 24.96 19.45
C THR A 42 -13.70 24.41 18.51
N TYR A 43 -14.86 23.99 19.03
CA TYR A 43 -15.98 23.50 18.22
C TYR A 43 -16.51 24.60 17.29
N ARG A 44 -16.70 25.83 17.79
CA ARG A 44 -17.10 27.01 16.98
C ARG A 44 -16.11 27.27 15.83
N LEU A 45 -14.81 27.24 16.09
CA LEU A 45 -13.76 27.45 15.06
C LEU A 45 -13.71 26.31 14.04
N GLN A 46 -13.76 25.05 14.48
CA GLN A 46 -13.74 23.87 13.61
C GLN A 46 -14.96 23.87 12.68
N GLN A 47 -16.16 24.06 13.24
CA GLN A 47 -17.42 24.12 12.51
C GLN A 47 -17.43 25.25 11.46
N LYS A 48 -17.05 26.48 11.85
CA LYS A 48 -16.95 27.63 10.92
C LYS A 48 -15.95 27.38 9.79
N THR A 49 -14.90 26.59 10.04
CA THR A 49 -13.83 26.30 9.07
C THR A 49 -14.19 25.19 8.08
N THR A 50 -15.13 24.31 8.40
CA THR A 50 -15.48 23.15 7.55
C THR A 50 -16.85 23.26 6.88
N VAL A 51 -17.89 23.72 7.58
CA VAL A 51 -19.27 23.89 7.04
C VAL A 51 -19.73 25.35 6.91
N GLY A 52 -18.98 26.31 7.46
CA GLY A 52 -19.32 27.73 7.39
C GLY A 52 -19.16 28.36 6.00
N SER A 53 -20.16 29.10 5.52
CA SER A 53 -19.96 29.99 4.38
C SER A 53 -19.12 31.20 4.75
N THR A 54 -18.26 31.63 3.82
CA THR A 54 -17.49 32.89 3.94
C THR A 54 -18.27 34.14 3.50
N LYS A 55 -19.50 33.98 3.01
CA LYS A 55 -20.36 35.11 2.63
C LYS A 55 -20.88 35.84 3.87
N GLY A 56 -20.72 37.17 3.89
CA GLY A 56 -21.39 38.01 4.87
C GLY A 56 -22.91 38.06 4.64
N PRO A 57 -23.70 38.45 5.66
CA PRO A 57 -25.15 38.49 5.56
C PRO A 57 -25.61 39.38 4.41
N ILE A 58 -26.66 38.94 3.72
CA ILE A 58 -27.26 39.67 2.59
C ILE A 58 -27.71 41.07 3.06
N PRO A 59 -27.39 42.16 2.34
CA PRO A 59 -27.86 43.50 2.69
C PRO A 59 -29.38 43.59 2.83
N ARG A 60 -29.86 44.33 3.84
CA ARG A 60 -31.29 44.41 4.23
C ARG A 60 -32.24 44.81 3.10
N GLU A 61 -31.75 45.57 2.13
CA GLU A 61 -32.45 46.00 0.92
C GLU A 61 -32.81 44.84 -0.03
N LYS A 62 -32.12 43.70 0.08
CA LYS A 62 -32.30 42.50 -0.76
C LYS A 62 -33.03 41.37 -0.03
N TRP A 63 -33.54 41.60 1.17
CA TRP A 63 -34.30 40.60 1.93
C TRP A 63 -35.66 40.34 1.28
N LEU A 64 -36.12 39.09 1.37
CA LEU A 64 -37.44 38.68 0.88
C LEU A 64 -38.55 39.26 1.78
N PRO A 65 -39.61 39.88 1.22
CA PRO A 65 -40.65 40.50 2.01
C PRO A 65 -41.42 39.47 2.85
N MET A 66 -41.70 39.80 4.11
CA MET A 66 -42.42 38.95 5.09
C MET A 66 -43.88 38.63 4.73
N GLY A 67 -44.39 39.15 3.61
CA GLY A 67 -45.79 39.06 3.21
C GLY A 67 -46.72 40.00 4.01
N ALA A 68 -47.92 40.23 3.47
CA ALA A 68 -48.98 41.04 4.10
C ALA A 68 -48.52 42.42 4.62
N SER A 69 -47.59 43.07 3.90
CA SER A 69 -47.01 44.38 4.25
C SER A 69 -46.35 44.47 5.64
N LYS A 70 -45.99 43.33 6.24
CA LYS A 70 -45.35 43.28 7.56
C LYS A 70 -43.90 43.76 7.47
N GLN A 71 -43.51 44.62 8.41
CA GLN A 71 -42.11 45.02 8.58
C GLN A 71 -41.29 43.86 9.16
N TYR A 72 -40.00 43.85 8.86
CA TYR A 72 -39.06 42.90 9.48
C TYR A 72 -38.98 43.13 11.00
N PRO A 73 -38.89 42.07 11.81
CA PRO A 73 -38.66 42.22 13.25
C PRO A 73 -37.33 42.96 13.51
N PRO A 74 -37.20 43.67 14.66
CA PRO A 74 -35.93 44.21 15.08
C PRO A 74 -34.92 43.08 15.33
N ILE A 75 -33.63 43.39 15.15
CA ILE A 75 -32.53 42.48 15.51
C ILE A 75 -32.55 42.31 17.04
N LEU A 76 -32.27 41.09 17.53
CA LEU A 76 -32.20 40.82 18.96
C LEU A 76 -31.10 41.70 19.60
N PRO A 77 -31.36 42.41 20.72
CA PRO A 77 -30.39 43.36 21.30
C PRO A 77 -29.07 42.70 21.75
N ASP A 78 -29.16 41.45 22.19
CA ASP A 78 -28.03 40.56 22.44
C ASP A 78 -28.40 39.19 21.86
N SER A 79 -27.75 38.81 20.76
CA SER A 79 -28.03 37.53 20.10
C SER A 79 -27.41 36.34 20.85
N GLU A 80 -26.26 36.54 21.51
CA GLU A 80 -25.56 35.48 22.24
C GLU A 80 -26.37 35.00 23.44
N ALA A 81 -27.12 35.90 24.10
CA ALA A 81 -28.05 35.55 25.19
C ALA A 81 -29.19 34.58 24.78
N TYR A 82 -29.45 34.41 23.47
CA TYR A 82 -30.43 33.45 22.95
C TYR A 82 -29.79 32.20 22.31
N VAL A 83 -28.45 32.08 22.36
CA VAL A 83 -27.72 30.90 21.89
C VAL A 83 -27.82 29.79 22.93
N VAL A 84 -28.21 28.60 22.49
CA VAL A 84 -28.31 27.40 23.34
C VAL A 84 -26.97 26.68 23.40
N GLU A 85 -26.44 26.53 24.62
CA GLU A 85 -25.22 25.79 24.92
C GLU A 85 -25.50 24.60 25.87
N PHE A 86 -24.44 23.90 26.28
CA PHE A 86 -24.52 22.87 27.31
C PHE A 86 -24.58 23.50 28.71
N ASP A 87 -25.19 22.81 29.67
CA ASP A 87 -25.40 23.31 31.04
C ASP A 87 -24.12 23.20 31.91
N GLY A 88 -22.95 23.14 31.27
CA GLY A 88 -21.61 23.00 31.86
C GLY A 88 -21.00 21.59 31.73
N ALA A 89 -19.80 21.41 32.29
CA ALA A 89 -18.94 20.24 32.03
C ALA A 89 -19.54 18.87 32.41
N LYS A 90 -20.61 18.85 33.21
CA LYS A 90 -21.32 17.65 33.67
C LYS A 90 -22.69 17.45 33.01
N ASP A 91 -23.04 18.24 31.98
CA ASP A 91 -24.30 18.09 31.23
C ASP A 91 -24.44 16.64 30.70
N PRO A 92 -25.51 15.90 31.06
CA PRO A 92 -25.71 14.51 30.62
C PRO A 92 -25.98 14.37 29.11
N LEU A 93 -26.33 15.45 28.42
CA LEU A 93 -26.44 15.50 26.96
C LEU A 93 -25.07 15.48 26.28
N HIS A 94 -24.01 15.92 26.97
CA HIS A 94 -22.66 15.94 26.41
C HIS A 94 -22.09 14.51 26.30
N PRO A 95 -21.61 14.05 25.12
CA PRO A 95 -21.21 12.65 24.92
C PRO A 95 -20.08 12.16 25.84
N TYR A 96 -19.17 13.05 26.26
CA TYR A 96 -18.11 12.73 27.24
C TYR A 96 -18.63 12.29 28.61
N ASN A 97 -19.88 12.62 28.96
CA ASN A 97 -20.49 12.29 30.25
C ASN A 97 -21.29 10.98 30.22
N TRP A 98 -21.37 10.31 29.06
CA TRP A 98 -22.02 9.00 28.94
C TRP A 98 -21.26 7.92 29.74
N SER A 99 -21.97 6.91 30.24
CA SER A 99 -21.34 5.83 31.01
C SER A 99 -20.25 5.12 30.21
N MET A 100 -19.15 4.73 30.87
CA MET A 100 -18.01 4.11 30.18
C MET A 100 -18.42 2.80 29.50
N LEU A 101 -19.32 2.03 30.10
CA LEU A 101 -19.89 0.82 29.49
C LEU A 101 -20.59 1.13 28.16
N ARG A 102 -21.46 2.16 28.11
CA ARG A 102 -22.12 2.59 26.86
C ARG A 102 -21.10 2.99 25.81
N ARG A 103 -20.06 3.74 26.18
CA ARG A 103 -18.97 4.14 25.26
C ARG A 103 -18.19 2.94 24.72
N ILE A 104 -17.86 1.96 25.56
CA ILE A 104 -17.19 0.72 25.13
C ILE A 104 -18.08 -0.10 24.19
N CYS A 105 -19.37 -0.27 24.51
CA CYS A 105 -20.32 -0.95 23.63
C CYS A 105 -20.42 -0.27 22.25
N LEU A 106 -20.46 1.06 22.21
CA LEU A 106 -20.42 1.82 20.95
C LEU A 106 -19.11 1.59 20.17
N VAL A 107 -17.95 1.59 20.83
CA VAL A 107 -16.67 1.25 20.19
C VAL A 107 -16.73 -0.13 19.55
N CYS A 108 -17.21 -1.15 20.27
CA CYS A 108 -17.34 -2.50 19.73
C CYS A 108 -18.26 -2.57 18.50
N ILE A 109 -19.42 -1.90 18.54
CA ILE A 109 -20.39 -1.86 17.43
C ILE A 109 -19.80 -1.17 16.19
N LEU A 110 -19.14 -0.02 16.37
CA LEU A 110 -18.57 0.77 15.29
C LEU A 110 -17.34 0.09 14.67
N CYS A 111 -16.50 -0.53 15.49
CA CYS A 111 -15.40 -1.38 15.01
C CYS A 111 -15.92 -2.61 14.28
N TYR A 112 -17.00 -3.26 14.74
CA TYR A 112 -17.62 -4.38 14.02
C TYR A 112 -18.17 -3.98 12.64
N GLY A 113 -18.90 -2.86 12.55
CA GLY A 113 -19.39 -2.34 11.26
C GLY A 113 -18.27 -1.99 10.29
N THR A 114 -17.16 -1.46 10.80
CA THR A 114 -15.95 -1.16 10.02
C THR A 114 -15.25 -2.45 9.56
N PHE A 115 -15.08 -3.43 10.45
CA PHE A 115 -14.54 -4.75 10.15
C PHE A 115 -15.35 -5.45 9.07
N ALA A 116 -16.68 -5.45 9.15
CA ALA A 116 -17.56 -6.05 8.14
C ALA A 116 -17.39 -5.36 6.76
N GLY A 117 -17.33 -4.03 6.72
CA GLY A 117 -17.12 -3.27 5.49
C GLY A 117 -15.74 -3.50 4.84
N SER A 118 -14.69 -3.67 5.64
CA SER A 118 -13.33 -4.00 5.16
C SER A 118 -13.18 -5.48 4.80
N PHE A 119 -13.81 -6.40 5.54
CA PHE A 119 -13.88 -7.83 5.19
C PHE A 119 -14.54 -8.03 3.82
N ALA A 120 -15.65 -7.32 3.57
CA ALA A 120 -16.36 -7.34 2.29
C ALA A 120 -15.52 -6.77 1.12
N SER A 121 -14.47 -5.97 1.36
CA SER A 121 -13.58 -5.53 0.28
C SER A 121 -12.75 -6.70 -0.27
N ALA A 122 -12.17 -7.51 0.62
CA ALA A 122 -11.20 -8.53 0.28
C ALA A 122 -11.80 -9.92 0.05
N VAL A 123 -12.97 -10.25 0.62
CA VAL A 123 -13.58 -11.60 0.48
C VAL A 123 -13.79 -12.02 -0.98
N PHE A 124 -13.98 -11.03 -1.86
CA PHE A 124 -14.17 -11.22 -3.28
C PHE A 124 -12.93 -11.79 -3.97
N SER A 125 -11.72 -11.67 -3.39
CA SER A 125 -10.51 -12.28 -3.96
C SER A 125 -10.63 -13.81 -4.05
N ALA A 126 -11.24 -14.44 -3.04
CA ALA A 126 -11.53 -15.88 -3.04
C ALA A 126 -12.66 -16.27 -4.02
N ALA A 127 -13.48 -15.30 -4.44
CA ALA A 127 -14.54 -15.49 -5.43
C ALA A 127 -14.06 -15.36 -6.89
N ILE A 128 -12.90 -14.72 -7.14
CA ILE A 128 -12.38 -14.40 -8.50
C ILE A 128 -12.43 -15.63 -9.43
N SER A 129 -11.91 -16.78 -8.98
CA SER A 129 -11.87 -18.00 -9.80
C SER A 129 -13.26 -18.51 -10.18
N GLY A 130 -14.23 -18.45 -9.27
CA GLY A 130 -15.61 -18.87 -9.53
C GLY A 130 -16.35 -17.91 -10.46
N VAL A 131 -16.15 -16.59 -10.28
CA VAL A 131 -16.70 -15.54 -11.16
C VAL A 131 -16.13 -15.67 -12.58
N SER A 132 -14.81 -15.85 -12.70
CA SER A 132 -14.11 -16.03 -13.98
C SER A 132 -14.61 -17.25 -14.75
N GLN A 133 -14.80 -18.38 -14.07
CA GLN A 133 -15.33 -19.61 -14.68
C GLN A 133 -16.77 -19.45 -15.15
N GLU A 134 -17.64 -18.83 -14.36
CA GLU A 134 -19.08 -18.72 -14.66
C GLU A 134 -19.40 -17.70 -15.76
N PHE A 135 -18.72 -16.56 -15.77
CA PHE A 135 -18.93 -15.51 -16.78
C PHE A 135 -17.97 -15.61 -17.98
N HIS A 136 -17.12 -16.66 -18.02
CA HIS A 136 -16.12 -16.90 -19.06
C HIS A 136 -15.20 -15.68 -19.31
N THR A 137 -14.84 -14.95 -18.24
CA THR A 137 -13.92 -13.81 -18.28
C THR A 137 -12.55 -14.17 -17.75
N SER A 138 -11.50 -13.44 -18.13
CA SER A 138 -10.16 -13.66 -17.57
C SER A 138 -10.08 -13.31 -16.09
N THR A 139 -9.03 -13.79 -15.41
CA THR A 139 -8.77 -13.55 -13.99
C THR A 139 -8.54 -12.07 -13.67
N GLU A 140 -7.97 -11.32 -14.61
CA GLU A 140 -7.73 -9.86 -14.51
C GLU A 140 -9.06 -9.11 -14.42
N VAL A 141 -10.04 -9.51 -15.23
CA VAL A 141 -11.40 -8.95 -15.18
C VAL A 141 -12.08 -9.30 -13.85
N GLY A 142 -11.80 -10.48 -13.27
CA GLY A 142 -12.18 -10.80 -11.90
C GLY A 142 -11.55 -9.89 -10.86
N SER A 143 -10.23 -9.63 -10.94
CA SER A 143 -9.51 -8.73 -10.04
C SER A 143 -10.06 -7.30 -10.02
N LEU A 144 -10.64 -6.81 -11.13
CA LEU A 144 -11.34 -5.52 -11.16
C LEU A 144 -12.43 -5.42 -10.08
N GLY A 145 -13.06 -6.53 -9.68
CA GLY A 145 -14.05 -6.53 -8.61
C GLY A 145 -13.47 -6.18 -7.25
N VAL A 146 -12.21 -6.53 -6.97
CA VAL A 146 -11.50 -6.05 -5.75
C VAL A 146 -11.15 -4.57 -5.92
N THR A 147 -10.51 -4.21 -7.03
CA THR A 147 -10.13 -2.84 -7.39
C THR A 147 -11.28 -1.84 -7.27
N LEU A 148 -12.43 -2.11 -7.88
CA LEU A 148 -13.55 -1.16 -7.92
C LEU A 148 -14.15 -0.88 -6.54
N TYR A 149 -14.14 -1.86 -5.64
CA TYR A 149 -14.58 -1.65 -4.26
C TYR A 149 -13.61 -0.74 -3.50
N VAL A 150 -12.30 -0.92 -3.69
CA VAL A 150 -11.28 -0.03 -3.10
C VAL A 150 -11.30 1.36 -3.75
N LEU A 151 -11.62 1.46 -5.04
CA LEU A 151 -11.88 2.74 -5.70
C LEU A 151 -13.13 3.43 -5.14
N GLY A 152 -14.17 2.66 -4.78
CA GLY A 152 -15.31 3.12 -4.01
C GLY A 152 -14.90 3.71 -2.65
N PHE A 153 -13.97 3.07 -1.93
CA PHE A 153 -13.37 3.64 -0.71
C PHE A 153 -12.65 4.97 -0.96
N ALA A 154 -12.07 5.21 -2.14
CA ALA A 154 -11.45 6.50 -2.47
C ALA A 154 -12.49 7.61 -2.65
N ALA A 155 -13.61 7.29 -3.31
CA ALA A 155 -14.70 8.25 -3.55
C ALA A 155 -15.52 8.57 -2.30
N GLY A 156 -15.74 7.59 -1.41
CA GLY A 156 -16.70 7.69 -0.30
C GLY A 156 -16.49 8.84 0.71
N PRO A 157 -15.26 9.16 1.19
CA PRO A 157 -15.04 10.25 2.15
C PRO A 157 -15.59 11.59 1.68
N THR A 158 -15.59 11.83 0.36
CA THR A 158 -16.06 13.09 -0.25
C THR A 158 -17.56 13.34 -0.05
N ILE A 159 -18.34 12.27 0.23
CA ILE A 159 -19.77 12.33 0.54
C ILE A 159 -19.97 12.20 2.05
N TRP A 160 -19.36 11.18 2.67
CA TRP A 160 -19.68 10.80 4.04
C TRP A 160 -19.08 11.73 5.10
N ALA A 161 -17.89 12.29 4.88
CA ALA A 161 -17.29 13.24 5.82
C ALA A 161 -18.14 14.52 5.96
N PRO A 162 -18.44 15.30 4.90
CA PRO A 162 -19.31 16.46 5.00
C PRO A 162 -20.74 16.12 5.46
N ALA A 163 -21.31 14.99 5.01
CA ALA A 163 -22.62 14.56 5.52
C ALA A 163 -22.62 14.39 7.04
N SER A 164 -21.54 13.84 7.62
CA SER A 164 -21.41 13.64 9.06
C SER A 164 -21.29 14.92 9.89
N GLU A 165 -20.94 16.05 9.27
CA GLU A 165 -20.86 17.36 9.91
C GLU A 165 -22.16 18.18 9.74
N LEU A 166 -22.94 17.91 8.69
CA LEU A 166 -24.22 18.58 8.45
C LEU A 166 -25.41 17.92 9.14
N ILE A 167 -25.52 16.60 9.09
CA ILE A 167 -26.68 15.85 9.61
C ILE A 167 -26.36 14.95 10.81
N GLY A 168 -25.17 15.12 11.40
CA GLY A 168 -24.67 14.33 12.52
C GLY A 168 -24.07 12.98 12.10
N ARG A 169 -23.53 12.21 13.05
CA ARG A 169 -22.85 10.94 12.76
C ARG A 169 -23.80 9.79 12.50
N ARG A 170 -24.96 9.75 13.18
CA ARG A 170 -25.85 8.56 13.21
C ARG A 170 -26.39 8.18 11.84
N TRP A 171 -26.93 9.16 11.10
CA TRP A 171 -27.60 8.91 9.83
C TRP A 171 -26.63 8.52 8.69
N PRO A 172 -25.52 9.24 8.44
CA PRO A 172 -24.53 8.84 7.44
C PRO A 172 -23.92 7.45 7.68
N LEU A 173 -23.66 7.07 8.94
CA LEU A 173 -23.24 5.71 9.29
C LEU A 173 -24.31 4.66 8.94
N SER A 174 -25.56 4.92 9.31
CA SER A 174 -26.68 4.01 9.08
C SER A 174 -26.94 3.82 7.58
N VAL A 175 -27.01 4.91 6.80
CA VAL A 175 -27.23 4.86 5.34
C VAL A 175 -26.02 4.23 4.63
N GLY A 176 -24.81 4.48 5.11
CA GLY A 176 -23.58 3.84 4.64
C GLY A 176 -23.62 2.31 4.76
N LEU A 177 -23.88 1.79 5.96
CA LEU A 177 -23.96 0.34 6.19
C LEU A 177 -25.14 -0.28 5.42
N LEU A 178 -26.30 0.38 5.39
CA LEU A 178 -27.47 -0.08 4.63
C LEU A 178 -27.16 -0.23 3.13
N GLY A 179 -26.60 0.82 2.51
CA GLY A 179 -26.25 0.80 1.09
C GLY A 179 -25.18 -0.25 0.77
N CYS A 180 -24.16 -0.37 1.62
CA CYS A 180 -23.14 -1.40 1.48
C CYS A 180 -23.75 -2.81 1.48
N GLY A 181 -24.66 -3.10 2.42
CA GLY A 181 -25.39 -4.36 2.48
C GLY A 181 -26.19 -4.64 1.22
N ILE A 182 -26.99 -3.67 0.75
CA ILE A 182 -27.82 -3.79 -0.46
C ILE A 182 -26.96 -4.09 -1.70
N PHE A 183 -25.91 -3.31 -1.96
CA PHE A 183 -25.05 -3.52 -3.12
C PHE A 183 -24.20 -4.81 -3.01
N THR A 184 -23.88 -5.26 -1.81
CA THR A 184 -23.22 -6.56 -1.58
C THR A 184 -24.16 -7.73 -1.91
N ILE A 185 -25.45 -7.67 -1.52
CA ILE A 185 -26.46 -8.64 -1.97
C ILE A 185 -26.63 -8.60 -3.49
N ALA A 186 -26.74 -7.41 -4.09
CA ALA A 186 -26.90 -7.25 -5.53
C ALA A 186 -25.73 -7.86 -6.32
N CYS A 187 -24.49 -7.73 -5.81
CA CYS A 187 -23.32 -8.39 -6.37
C CYS A 187 -23.40 -9.93 -6.30
N GLY A 188 -23.91 -10.50 -5.21
CA GLY A 188 -24.14 -11.95 -5.10
C GLY A 188 -25.26 -12.45 -6.01
N ALA A 189 -26.30 -11.64 -6.22
CA ALA A 189 -27.43 -11.94 -7.08
C ALA A 189 -27.21 -11.62 -8.58
N ALA A 190 -26.02 -11.12 -8.95
CA ALA A 190 -25.71 -10.67 -10.30
C ALA A 190 -25.75 -11.82 -11.34
N LYS A 191 -26.20 -11.47 -12.54
CA LYS A 191 -26.34 -12.35 -13.71
C LYS A 191 -25.35 -12.03 -14.84
N ASP A 192 -24.50 -11.04 -14.64
CA ASP A 192 -23.54 -10.55 -15.60
C ASP A 192 -22.38 -9.83 -14.87
N ILE A 193 -21.22 -9.77 -15.51
CA ILE A 193 -20.01 -9.18 -14.94
C ILE A 193 -20.11 -7.66 -14.74
N GLN A 194 -20.90 -6.95 -15.55
CA GLN A 194 -21.02 -5.48 -15.47
C GLN A 194 -21.77 -5.07 -14.20
N THR A 195 -22.86 -5.77 -13.88
CA THR A 195 -23.60 -5.64 -12.62
C THR A 195 -22.69 -5.92 -11.42
N ILE A 196 -21.84 -6.95 -11.46
CA ILE A 196 -20.83 -7.19 -10.42
C ILE A 196 -19.93 -5.97 -10.25
N MET A 197 -19.31 -5.47 -11.33
CA MET A 197 -18.39 -4.35 -11.28
C MET A 197 -19.03 -3.06 -10.72
N ILE A 198 -20.24 -2.73 -11.20
CA ILE A 198 -21.01 -1.56 -10.74
C ILE A 198 -21.40 -1.71 -9.25
N CYS A 199 -21.93 -2.87 -8.87
CA CYS A 199 -22.32 -3.13 -7.48
C CYS A 199 -21.13 -3.16 -6.53
N ARG A 200 -19.96 -3.63 -6.97
CA ARG A 200 -18.71 -3.58 -6.20
C ARG A 200 -18.22 -2.15 -5.95
N PHE A 201 -18.28 -1.28 -6.97
CA PHE A 201 -17.96 0.14 -6.78
C PHE A 201 -18.89 0.81 -5.76
N PHE A 202 -20.21 0.66 -5.92
CA PHE A 202 -21.16 1.25 -4.98
C PHE A 202 -21.07 0.63 -3.58
N ALA A 203 -20.91 -0.68 -3.44
CA ALA A 203 -20.72 -1.32 -2.14
C ALA A 203 -19.50 -0.73 -1.40
N GLY A 204 -18.39 -0.49 -2.11
CA GLY A 204 -17.21 0.20 -1.58
C GLY A 204 -17.47 1.67 -1.23
N LEU A 205 -18.17 2.42 -2.10
CA LEU A 205 -18.57 3.80 -1.85
C LEU A 205 -19.35 3.94 -0.54
N PHE A 206 -20.32 3.06 -0.30
CA PHE A 206 -21.14 3.04 0.90
C PHE A 206 -20.36 2.50 2.12
N ALA A 207 -19.51 1.48 1.95
CA ALA A 207 -18.65 0.93 3.00
C ALA A 207 -17.57 1.92 3.51
N ALA A 208 -17.25 2.95 2.74
CA ALA A 208 -16.35 4.02 3.18
C ALA A 208 -16.92 4.86 4.33
N SER A 209 -18.24 4.85 4.54
CA SER A 209 -18.93 5.60 5.59
C SER A 209 -18.40 5.29 7.01
N PRO A 210 -18.45 4.03 7.51
CA PRO A 210 -17.86 3.69 8.80
C PRO A 210 -16.36 4.00 8.87
N ILE A 211 -15.59 3.72 7.82
CA ILE A 211 -14.15 3.99 7.77
C ILE A 211 -13.85 5.49 7.96
N SER A 212 -14.70 6.37 7.42
CA SER A 212 -14.48 7.83 7.48
C SER A 212 -15.04 8.47 8.75
N ILE A 213 -16.16 7.98 9.29
CA ILE A 213 -16.93 8.65 10.34
C ILE A 213 -16.60 8.10 11.74
N VAL A 214 -16.26 6.82 11.88
CA VAL A 214 -15.96 6.21 13.19
C VAL A 214 -14.80 6.92 13.93
N PRO A 215 -13.70 7.35 13.27
CA PRO A 215 -12.68 8.19 13.91
C PRO A 215 -13.24 9.52 14.46
N ALA A 216 -14.18 10.14 13.76
CA ALA A 216 -14.83 11.37 14.22
C ALA A 216 -15.74 11.11 15.44
N VAL A 217 -16.51 10.02 15.45
CA VAL A 217 -17.31 9.59 16.61
C VAL A 217 -16.41 9.33 17.83
N PHE A 218 -15.22 8.75 17.64
CA PHE A 218 -14.28 8.54 18.74
C PHE A 218 -13.65 9.83 19.25
N ALA A 219 -13.45 10.84 18.40
CA ALA A 219 -13.11 12.19 18.85
C ALA A 219 -14.28 12.87 19.59
N ASP A 220 -15.53 12.63 19.18
CA ASP A 220 -16.73 13.13 19.87
C ASP A 220 -16.97 12.46 21.26
N LEU A 221 -16.43 11.26 21.51
CA LEU A 221 -16.69 10.45 22.72
C LEU A 221 -15.54 10.40 23.76
N PHE A 222 -14.29 10.64 23.36
CA PHE A 222 -13.11 10.39 24.19
C PHE A 222 -12.09 11.54 24.19
N ASN A 223 -11.56 11.87 25.38
CA ASN A 223 -10.48 12.84 25.56
C ASN A 223 -9.18 12.39 24.87
N ASN A 224 -8.31 13.34 24.51
CA ASN A 224 -7.04 13.12 23.80
C ASN A 224 -6.17 11.97 24.35
N ALA A 225 -6.07 11.82 25.68
CA ALA A 225 -5.31 10.75 26.33
C ALA A 225 -5.85 9.34 26.05
N GLN A 226 -7.18 9.19 25.96
CA GLN A 226 -7.87 7.93 25.67
C GLN A 226 -8.02 7.68 24.15
N ARG A 227 -8.13 8.75 23.36
CA ARG A 227 -8.28 8.73 21.89
C ARG A 227 -7.29 7.77 21.21
N GLY A 228 -6.02 7.80 21.60
CA GLY A 228 -4.98 6.94 21.02
C GLY A 228 -5.25 5.43 21.16
N VAL A 229 -5.80 5.00 22.30
CA VAL A 229 -6.17 3.58 22.55
C VAL A 229 -7.32 3.18 21.64
N VAL A 230 -8.37 4.00 21.56
CA VAL A 230 -9.56 3.69 20.77
C VAL A 230 -9.25 3.71 19.26
N MET A 231 -8.40 4.62 18.80
CA MET A 231 -7.89 4.63 17.42
C MET A 231 -7.02 3.41 17.10
N SER A 232 -6.28 2.87 18.07
CA SER A 232 -5.54 1.62 17.88
C SER A 232 -6.51 0.45 17.61
N ILE A 233 -7.56 0.33 18.42
CA ILE A 233 -8.62 -0.71 18.26
C ILE A 233 -9.36 -0.53 16.92
N PHE A 234 -9.61 0.71 16.49
CA PHE A 234 -10.17 1.02 15.18
C PHE A 234 -9.30 0.49 14.05
N CYS A 235 -8.01 0.85 14.03
CA CYS A 235 -7.08 0.38 13.01
C CYS A 235 -6.98 -1.15 13.01
N MET A 236 -7.03 -1.80 14.18
CA MET A 236 -7.05 -3.26 14.27
C MET A 236 -8.29 -3.86 13.58
N ALA A 237 -9.48 -3.29 13.83
CA ALA A 237 -10.69 -3.74 13.16
C ALA A 237 -10.66 -3.52 11.63
N VAL A 238 -9.95 -2.49 11.16
CA VAL A 238 -9.79 -2.18 9.73
C VAL A 238 -8.93 -3.19 8.98
N PHE A 239 -7.83 -3.70 9.55
CA PHE A 239 -6.89 -4.59 8.85
C PHE A 239 -7.12 -6.08 9.10
N ILE A 240 -7.61 -6.48 10.29
CA ILE A 240 -8.06 -7.86 10.52
C ILE A 240 -9.18 -8.23 9.51
N GLY A 241 -10.01 -7.28 9.07
CA GLY A 241 -11.04 -7.51 8.05
C GLY A 241 -10.49 -8.10 6.74
N PRO A 242 -9.63 -7.38 6.00
CA PRO A 242 -9.00 -7.87 4.78
C PRO A 242 -8.15 -9.14 4.95
N PHE A 243 -7.49 -9.34 6.10
CA PHE A 243 -6.72 -10.56 6.36
C PHE A 243 -7.59 -11.76 6.75
N ALA A 244 -8.76 -11.55 7.37
CA ALA A 244 -9.69 -12.62 7.71
C ALA A 244 -10.48 -13.12 6.49
N ALA A 245 -10.64 -12.28 5.47
CA ALA A 245 -11.50 -12.57 4.33
C ALA A 245 -11.04 -13.74 3.43
N PRO A 246 -9.74 -13.94 3.12
CA PRO A 246 -9.29 -15.03 2.24
C PRO A 246 -9.59 -16.44 2.74
N PHE A 247 -9.39 -16.76 4.03
CA PHE A 247 -9.71 -18.12 4.51
C PHE A 247 -11.22 -18.36 4.63
N VAL A 248 -11.97 -17.40 5.16
CA VAL A 248 -13.44 -17.52 5.25
C VAL A 248 -14.05 -17.62 3.84
N GLY A 249 -13.63 -16.74 2.93
CA GLY A 249 -14.04 -16.76 1.54
C GLY A 249 -13.62 -18.05 0.82
N GLY A 250 -12.41 -18.55 1.05
CA GLY A 250 -11.88 -19.78 0.46
C GLY A 250 -12.66 -21.02 0.87
N PHE A 251 -12.95 -21.19 2.16
CA PHE A 251 -13.78 -22.31 2.63
C PHE A 251 -15.23 -22.23 2.13
N ILE A 252 -15.82 -21.04 2.05
CA ILE A 252 -17.17 -20.86 1.48
C ILE A 252 -17.17 -21.19 -0.02
N ALA A 253 -16.22 -20.65 -0.79
CA ALA A 253 -16.12 -20.84 -2.23
C ALA A 253 -15.83 -22.29 -2.64
N MET A 254 -15.12 -23.06 -1.80
CA MET A 254 -14.91 -24.51 -1.97
C MET A 254 -16.13 -25.36 -1.61
N SER A 255 -17.05 -24.85 -0.80
CA SER A 255 -18.25 -25.59 -0.37
C SER A 255 -19.29 -25.68 -1.49
N SER A 256 -20.29 -26.55 -1.32
CA SER A 256 -21.43 -26.66 -2.25
C SER A 256 -22.27 -25.39 -2.39
N LEU A 257 -22.03 -24.37 -1.56
CA LEU A 257 -22.63 -23.04 -1.66
C LEU A 257 -22.02 -22.19 -2.80
N GLY A 258 -20.76 -22.44 -3.16
CA GLY A 258 -20.04 -21.73 -4.21
C GLY A 258 -19.74 -20.26 -3.90
N TRP A 259 -19.18 -19.56 -4.90
CA TRP A 259 -18.63 -18.21 -4.72
C TRP A 259 -19.66 -17.16 -4.30
N ARG A 260 -20.93 -17.24 -4.73
CA ARG A 260 -21.97 -16.24 -4.41
C ARG A 260 -22.21 -16.07 -2.91
N TRP A 261 -22.08 -17.15 -2.13
CA TRP A 261 -22.27 -17.09 -0.69
C TRP A 261 -21.19 -16.31 0.06
N THR A 262 -20.02 -16.08 -0.54
CA THR A 262 -19.02 -15.13 0.01
C THR A 262 -19.61 -13.71 0.14
N MET A 263 -20.42 -13.30 -0.85
CA MET A 263 -21.11 -12.01 -0.85
C MET A 263 -22.30 -12.01 0.11
N TYR A 264 -23.11 -13.08 0.15
CA TYR A 264 -24.25 -13.16 1.06
C TYR A 264 -23.83 -13.17 2.55
N VAL A 265 -22.77 -13.89 2.92
CA VAL A 265 -22.24 -13.87 4.29
C VAL A 265 -21.74 -12.48 4.67
N SER A 266 -20.99 -11.81 3.78
CA SER A 266 -20.53 -10.44 4.01
C SER A 266 -21.68 -9.45 4.13
N ALA A 267 -22.74 -9.61 3.32
CA ALA A 267 -23.94 -8.79 3.43
C ALA A 267 -24.62 -8.99 4.79
N ILE A 268 -24.77 -10.23 5.28
CA ILE A 268 -25.34 -10.52 6.60
C ILE A 268 -24.54 -9.82 7.71
N MET A 269 -23.20 -9.85 7.64
CA MET A 269 -22.34 -9.14 8.59
C MET A 269 -22.56 -7.62 8.57
N VAL A 270 -22.64 -7.02 7.37
CA VAL A 270 -22.90 -5.59 7.20
C VAL A 270 -24.31 -5.19 7.67
N PHE A 271 -25.34 -6.00 7.38
CA PHE A 271 -26.70 -5.78 7.86
C PHE A 271 -26.84 -5.93 9.39
N LEU A 272 -26.08 -6.84 10.01
CA LEU A 272 -25.99 -6.90 11.47
C LEU A 272 -25.34 -5.63 12.03
N GLY A 273 -24.26 -5.14 11.41
CA GLY A 273 -23.64 -3.86 11.76
C GLY A 273 -24.61 -2.68 11.64
N PHE A 274 -25.38 -2.61 10.55
CA PHE A 274 -26.45 -1.64 10.35
C PHE A 274 -27.50 -1.69 11.47
N GLY A 275 -28.02 -2.88 11.78
CA GLY A 275 -29.02 -3.06 12.84
C GLY A 275 -28.51 -2.61 14.22
N LEU A 276 -27.27 -2.97 14.56
CA LEU A 276 -26.62 -2.54 15.81
C LEU A 276 -26.44 -1.01 15.87
N VAL A 277 -26.00 -0.39 14.77
CA VAL A 277 -25.85 1.08 14.69
C VAL A 277 -27.21 1.77 14.82
N VAL A 278 -28.24 1.34 14.09
CA VAL A 278 -29.57 1.98 14.14
C VAL A 278 -30.21 1.88 15.53
N VAL A 279 -30.03 0.77 16.24
CA VAL A 279 -30.61 0.53 17.56
C VAL A 279 -29.83 1.21 18.68
N PHE A 280 -28.49 1.13 18.70
CA PHE A 280 -27.67 1.53 19.85
C PHE A 280 -26.92 2.86 19.69
N LEU A 281 -26.66 3.34 18.46
CA LEU A 281 -25.95 4.60 18.25
C LEU A 281 -26.90 5.79 18.39
N ASP A 282 -26.77 6.51 19.49
CA ASP A 282 -27.30 7.87 19.59
C ASP A 282 -26.34 8.90 19.00
N GLU A 283 -26.86 10.08 18.70
CA GLU A 283 -26.07 11.13 18.07
C GLU A 283 -24.96 11.61 19.00
N SER A 284 -23.71 11.57 18.52
CA SER A 284 -22.52 12.01 19.26
C SER A 284 -22.10 13.43 18.90
N TYR A 285 -22.53 13.98 17.77
CA TYR A 285 -22.03 15.26 17.32
C TYR A 285 -22.67 16.43 18.09
N ALA A 286 -21.88 17.05 18.96
CA ALA A 286 -22.33 18.08 19.89
C ALA A 286 -23.15 19.23 19.25
N PRO A 287 -22.79 19.80 18.08
CA PRO A 287 -23.60 20.85 17.47
C PRO A 287 -25.01 20.40 17.06
N VAL A 288 -25.19 19.16 16.59
CA VAL A 288 -26.51 18.61 16.22
C VAL A 288 -27.35 18.31 17.47
N ILE A 289 -26.71 17.91 18.58
CA ILE A 289 -27.38 17.81 19.89
C ILE A 289 -27.92 19.18 20.32
N LEU A 290 -27.13 20.26 20.19
CA LEU A 290 -27.55 21.62 20.52
C LEU A 290 -28.67 22.14 19.60
N VAL A 291 -28.64 21.88 18.30
CA VAL A 291 -29.77 22.18 17.39
C VAL A 291 -31.07 21.51 17.88
N ARG A 292 -30.98 20.26 18.33
CA ARG A 292 -32.14 19.53 18.87
C ARG A 292 -32.59 20.06 20.24
N LYS A 293 -31.67 20.49 21.11
CA LYS A 293 -31.95 21.20 22.37
C LYS A 293 -32.68 22.53 22.08
N ALA A 294 -32.15 23.36 21.19
CA ALA A 294 -32.76 24.62 20.76
C ALA A 294 -34.15 24.43 20.13
N ALA A 295 -34.32 23.48 19.21
CA ALA A 295 -35.62 23.17 18.61
C ALA A 295 -36.68 22.72 19.65
N THR A 296 -36.25 22.08 20.74
CA THR A 296 -37.12 21.70 21.86
C THR A 296 -37.45 22.92 22.74
N LEU A 297 -36.46 23.73 23.09
CA LEU A 297 -36.63 24.95 23.89
C LEU A 297 -37.52 25.99 23.20
N ARG A 298 -37.38 26.21 21.88
CA ARG A 298 -38.29 27.04 21.07
C ARG A 298 -39.75 26.63 21.24
N ARG A 299 -40.02 25.33 21.26
CA ARG A 299 -41.38 24.77 21.37
C ARG A 299 -41.94 24.84 22.81
N GLN A 300 -41.08 24.71 23.82
CA GLN A 300 -41.48 24.78 25.23
C GLN A 300 -41.70 26.22 25.71
N THR A 301 -40.82 27.14 25.32
CA THR A 301 -40.88 28.55 25.72
C THR A 301 -41.77 29.42 24.82
N HIS A 302 -42.15 28.88 23.64
CA HIS A 302 -42.72 29.62 22.52
C HIS A 302 -41.87 30.81 22.01
N ASN A 303 -40.60 30.92 22.45
CA ASN A 303 -39.67 31.94 21.97
C ASN A 303 -38.87 31.42 20.77
N TRP A 304 -39.25 31.89 19.58
CA TRP A 304 -38.61 31.55 18.31
C TRP A 304 -37.25 32.25 18.08
N GLY A 305 -36.86 33.20 18.92
CA GLY A 305 -35.53 33.82 18.91
C GLY A 305 -34.43 32.93 19.48
N ILE A 306 -34.77 31.92 20.28
CA ILE A 306 -33.82 30.91 20.78
C ILE A 306 -33.24 30.13 19.60
N HIS A 307 -31.92 29.96 19.53
CA HIS A 307 -31.25 29.22 18.45
C HIS A 307 -29.97 28.52 18.90
N ALA A 308 -29.51 27.53 18.13
CA ALA A 308 -28.17 26.98 18.30
C ALA A 308 -27.20 27.73 17.39
N LYS A 309 -25.91 27.81 17.75
CA LYS A 309 -24.88 28.45 16.90
C LYS A 309 -24.76 27.82 15.50
N GLN A 310 -25.13 26.55 15.37
CA GLN A 310 -25.23 25.84 14.09
C GLN A 310 -26.34 26.39 13.18
N ASP A 311 -27.43 26.94 13.73
CA ASP A 311 -28.50 27.55 12.93
C ASP A 311 -28.08 28.89 12.29
N GLU A 312 -27.02 29.54 12.80
CA GLU A 312 -26.41 30.74 12.20
C GLU A 312 -25.54 30.42 10.97
N VAL A 313 -25.16 29.15 10.79
CA VAL A 313 -24.23 28.74 9.72
C VAL A 313 -24.97 28.51 8.42
N GLU A 314 -24.86 29.46 7.49
CA GLU A 314 -25.32 29.27 6.11
C GLU A 314 -24.51 28.16 5.42
N VAL A 315 -25.19 27.09 5.03
CA VAL A 315 -24.60 25.95 4.29
C VAL A 315 -24.74 26.19 2.79
N ASP A 316 -23.72 26.79 2.17
CA ASP A 316 -23.62 26.84 0.70
C ASP A 316 -23.09 25.49 0.18
N PHE A 317 -23.94 24.72 -0.52
CA PHE A 317 -23.56 23.43 -1.10
C PHE A 317 -22.34 23.50 -2.03
N LYS A 318 -22.15 24.61 -2.75
CA LYS A 318 -20.98 24.81 -3.62
C LYS A 318 -19.71 25.05 -2.79
N GLU A 319 -19.84 25.73 -1.66
CA GLU A 319 -18.76 25.94 -0.71
C GLU A 319 -18.42 24.64 0.04
N LEU A 320 -19.42 23.85 0.42
CA LEU A 320 -19.26 22.52 1.00
C LEU A 320 -18.47 21.59 0.05
N VAL A 321 -18.86 21.49 -1.22
CA VAL A 321 -18.15 20.68 -2.23
C VAL A 321 -16.73 21.20 -2.44
N ARG A 322 -16.52 22.53 -2.52
CA ARG A 322 -15.17 23.11 -2.61
C ARG A 322 -14.31 22.75 -1.39
N ASN A 323 -14.87 22.88 -0.18
CA ASN A 323 -14.16 22.69 1.08
C ASN A 323 -13.89 21.20 1.38
N ASN A 324 -14.67 20.27 0.83
CA ASN A 324 -14.53 18.82 1.07
C ASN A 324 -13.93 18.03 -0.10
N PHE A 325 -13.88 18.60 -1.31
CA PHE A 325 -13.32 17.95 -2.49
C PHE A 325 -12.07 18.65 -3.00
N ALA A 326 -12.12 19.97 -3.20
CA ALA A 326 -10.95 20.72 -3.69
C ALA A 326 -9.90 20.95 -2.59
N ARG A 327 -10.31 21.32 -1.37
CA ARG A 327 -9.37 21.58 -0.27
C ARG A 327 -8.47 20.38 0.08
N PRO A 328 -8.98 19.13 0.24
CA PRO A 328 -8.11 17.99 0.53
C PRO A 328 -7.09 17.72 -0.60
N LEU A 329 -7.51 17.80 -1.86
CA LEU A 329 -6.62 17.59 -3.01
C LEU A 329 -5.58 18.71 -3.17
N VAL A 330 -5.97 19.96 -2.92
CA VAL A 330 -5.03 21.10 -2.91
C VAL A 330 -4.02 20.93 -1.77
N MET A 331 -4.48 20.66 -0.53
CA MET A 331 -3.59 20.43 0.61
C MET A 331 -2.63 19.26 0.35
N LEU A 332 -3.09 18.18 -0.29
CA LEU A 332 -2.23 17.05 -0.66
C LEU A 332 -1.10 17.44 -1.63
N ILE A 333 -1.27 18.46 -2.46
CA ILE A 333 -0.25 18.93 -3.42
C ILE A 333 0.59 20.07 -2.82
N THR A 334 0.00 20.94 -1.99
CA THR A 334 0.69 22.12 -1.43
C THR A 334 1.46 21.84 -0.15
N GLU A 335 1.08 20.83 0.63
CA GLU A 335 1.70 20.47 1.92
C GLU A 335 2.62 19.25 1.74
N PRO A 336 3.95 19.41 1.66
CA PRO A 336 4.85 18.29 1.33
C PRO A 336 4.86 17.18 2.40
N ILE A 337 4.66 17.54 3.67
CA ILE A 337 4.60 16.58 4.78
C ILE A 337 3.37 15.69 4.64
N LEU A 338 2.19 16.29 4.36
CA LEU A 338 0.97 15.54 4.11
C LEU A 338 1.11 14.62 2.89
N LEU A 339 1.71 15.11 1.80
CA LEU A 339 1.96 14.31 0.60
C LEU A 339 2.84 13.08 0.89
N LEU A 340 4.01 13.29 1.50
CA LEU A 340 4.99 12.23 1.72
C LEU A 340 4.48 11.15 2.68
N ILE A 341 3.87 11.56 3.80
CA ILE A 341 3.29 10.60 4.75
C ILE A 341 2.08 9.88 4.14
N SER A 342 1.20 10.59 3.43
CA SER A 342 0.06 9.94 2.74
C SER A 342 0.53 8.99 1.66
N LEU A 343 1.55 9.32 0.87
CA LEU A 343 2.12 8.45 -0.16
C LEU A 343 2.73 7.18 0.45
N TYR A 344 3.44 7.30 1.58
CA TYR A 344 3.99 6.15 2.29
C TYR A 344 2.89 5.23 2.86
N ILE A 345 1.88 5.81 3.52
CA ILE A 345 0.67 5.08 3.96
C ILE A 345 0.00 4.39 2.76
N SER A 346 -0.10 5.07 1.62
CA SER A 346 -0.73 4.58 0.40
C SER A 346 0.01 3.39 -0.21
N PHE A 347 1.34 3.42 -0.21
CA PHE A 347 2.19 2.33 -0.66
C PHE A 347 2.02 1.08 0.23
N ILE A 348 2.07 1.24 1.56
CA ILE A 348 1.84 0.13 2.50
C ILE A 348 0.41 -0.43 2.33
N TYR A 349 -0.59 0.43 2.16
CA TYR A 349 -1.97 -0.02 1.89
C TYR A 349 -2.11 -0.76 0.55
N GLY A 350 -1.38 -0.34 -0.49
CA GLY A 350 -1.28 -1.08 -1.75
C GLY A 350 -0.68 -2.47 -1.56
N LEU A 351 0.39 -2.59 -0.78
CA LEU A 351 1.00 -3.88 -0.46
C LEU A 351 0.04 -4.81 0.29
N ILE A 352 -0.81 -4.32 1.20
CA ILE A 352 -1.87 -5.14 1.84
C ILE A 352 -2.76 -5.82 0.78
N TYR A 353 -3.18 -5.09 -0.25
CA TYR A 353 -3.99 -5.67 -1.33
C TYR A 353 -3.17 -6.53 -2.30
N ALA A 354 -1.87 -6.27 -2.45
CA ALA A 354 -0.96 -7.15 -3.19
C ALA A 354 -0.79 -8.51 -2.51
N LEU A 355 -0.77 -8.56 -1.17
CA LEU A 355 -0.70 -9.81 -0.41
C LEU A 355 -1.91 -10.73 -0.68
N LEU A 356 -3.09 -10.16 -1.01
CA LEU A 356 -4.26 -10.93 -1.46
C LEU A 356 -4.01 -11.72 -2.75
N GLY A 357 -3.08 -11.28 -3.60
CA GLY A 357 -2.60 -12.04 -4.76
C GLY A 357 -1.38 -12.92 -4.45
N ALA A 358 -0.44 -12.41 -3.65
CA ALA A 358 0.83 -13.08 -3.36
C ALA A 358 0.67 -14.37 -2.53
N TYR A 359 -0.16 -14.35 -1.48
CA TYR A 359 -0.35 -15.51 -0.60
C TYR A 359 -0.97 -16.70 -1.35
N PRO A 360 -2.01 -16.54 -2.19
CA PRO A 360 -2.47 -17.61 -3.07
C PRO A 360 -1.39 -18.17 -4.00
N VAL A 361 -0.55 -17.34 -4.61
CA VAL A 361 0.56 -17.82 -5.48
C VAL A 361 1.53 -18.71 -4.68
N VAL A 362 1.90 -18.32 -3.47
CA VAL A 362 2.76 -19.14 -2.60
C VAL A 362 2.04 -20.40 -2.12
N PHE A 363 0.95 -20.27 -1.35
CA PHE A 363 0.38 -21.40 -0.64
C PHE A 363 -0.45 -22.33 -1.53
N GLN A 364 -1.13 -21.82 -2.55
CA GLN A 364 -1.95 -22.62 -3.47
C GLN A 364 -1.15 -23.04 -4.71
N GLY A 365 -0.23 -22.18 -5.19
CA GLY A 365 0.66 -22.48 -6.32
C GLY A 365 1.86 -23.35 -5.91
N VAL A 366 2.81 -22.78 -5.15
CA VAL A 366 4.07 -23.46 -4.79
C VAL A 366 3.85 -24.66 -3.85
N TYR A 367 3.01 -24.50 -2.82
CA TYR A 367 2.73 -25.56 -1.84
C TYR A 367 1.53 -26.45 -2.18
N GLY A 368 0.78 -26.17 -3.26
CA GLY A 368 -0.36 -26.98 -3.69
C GLY A 368 -1.54 -27.06 -2.69
N MET A 369 -1.63 -26.15 -1.72
CA MET A 369 -2.71 -26.16 -0.73
C MET A 369 -4.06 -25.76 -1.34
N ASN A 370 -5.14 -26.34 -0.83
CA ASN A 370 -6.49 -25.95 -1.25
C ASN A 370 -6.82 -24.48 -0.86
N MET A 371 -7.83 -23.88 -1.48
CA MET A 371 -8.11 -22.44 -1.33
C MET A 371 -8.36 -22.00 0.12
N GLY A 372 -9.10 -22.81 0.91
CA GLY A 372 -9.38 -22.52 2.32
C GLY A 372 -8.13 -22.60 3.20
N VAL A 373 -7.36 -23.70 3.08
CA VAL A 373 -6.14 -23.94 3.86
C VAL A 373 -5.02 -22.95 3.47
N GLY A 374 -4.83 -22.68 2.18
CA GLY A 374 -3.89 -21.65 1.73
C GLY A 374 -4.28 -20.25 2.19
N GLY A 375 -5.57 -19.99 2.42
CA GLY A 375 -6.05 -18.77 3.07
C GLY A 375 -5.68 -18.65 4.55
N LEU A 376 -5.47 -19.77 5.27
CA LEU A 376 -5.14 -19.73 6.71
C LEU A 376 -3.77 -19.09 6.98
N ALA A 377 -2.89 -19.01 5.98
CA ALA A 377 -1.61 -18.31 6.08
C ALA A 377 -1.76 -16.83 6.50
N PHE A 378 -2.88 -16.17 6.14
CA PHE A 378 -3.16 -14.79 6.57
C PHE A 378 -3.31 -14.63 8.10
N ILE A 379 -3.50 -15.73 8.85
CA ILE A 379 -3.47 -15.69 10.32
C ILE A 379 -2.10 -15.21 10.84
N GLY A 380 -1.00 -15.45 10.12
CA GLY A 380 0.31 -14.89 10.46
C GLY A 380 0.29 -13.36 10.51
N LEU A 381 -0.33 -12.73 9.50
CA LEU A 381 -0.51 -11.27 9.43
C LEU A 381 -1.41 -10.76 10.58
N ILE A 382 -2.50 -11.45 10.87
CA ILE A 382 -3.41 -11.11 11.99
C ILE A 382 -2.67 -11.19 13.33
N LEU A 383 -1.90 -12.25 13.58
CA LEU A 383 -1.12 -12.38 14.82
C LEU A 383 -0.06 -11.27 14.94
N GLY A 384 0.60 -10.93 13.84
CA GLY A 384 1.51 -9.79 13.76
C GLY A 384 0.84 -8.47 14.13
N GLU A 385 -0.31 -8.21 13.54
CA GLU A 385 -1.12 -7.02 13.80
C GLU A 385 -1.57 -6.93 15.28
N LEU A 386 -2.02 -8.05 15.87
CA LEU A 386 -2.37 -8.12 17.30
C LEU A 386 -1.16 -7.80 18.20
N LEU A 387 0.03 -8.31 17.88
CA LEU A 387 1.27 -8.01 18.61
C LEU A 387 1.69 -6.54 18.44
N GLY A 388 1.53 -5.96 17.24
CA GLY A 388 1.72 -4.53 16.99
C GLY A 388 0.75 -3.66 17.81
N GLY A 389 -0.51 -4.09 17.92
CA GLY A 389 -1.51 -3.48 18.79
C GLY A 389 -1.09 -3.48 20.26
N ILE A 390 -0.70 -4.64 20.79
CA ILE A 390 -0.21 -4.80 22.16
C ILE A 390 1.02 -3.90 22.43
N PHE A 391 1.98 -3.86 21.51
CA PHE A 391 3.16 -3.01 21.60
C PHE A 391 2.80 -1.51 21.73
N VAL A 392 1.85 -1.02 20.93
CA VAL A 392 1.38 0.37 21.02
C VAL A 392 0.68 0.64 22.35
N LEU A 393 -0.14 -0.30 22.85
CA LEU A 393 -0.81 -0.17 24.15
C LEU A 393 0.19 -0.11 25.32
N LEU A 394 1.28 -0.88 25.26
CA LEU A 394 2.36 -0.83 26.26
C LEU A 394 3.08 0.53 26.26
N ILE A 395 3.31 1.11 25.08
CA ILE A 395 3.97 2.42 24.93
C ILE A 395 3.04 3.60 25.27
N GLN A 396 1.72 3.44 25.18
CA GLN A 396 0.74 4.51 25.44
C GLN A 396 0.91 5.14 26.84
N GLY A 397 1.29 4.37 27.86
CA GLY A 397 1.58 4.91 29.21
C GLY A 397 2.85 5.77 29.29
N SER A 398 3.79 5.61 28.35
CA SER A 398 4.93 6.52 28.16
C SER A 398 4.49 7.80 27.44
N TYR A 399 3.69 7.67 26.38
CA TYR A 399 3.13 8.81 25.63
C TYR A 399 2.26 9.70 26.53
N ALA A 400 1.36 9.13 27.34
CA ALA A 400 0.51 9.89 28.26
C ALA A 400 1.32 10.70 29.30
N ARG A 401 2.43 10.15 29.82
CA ARG A 401 3.33 10.89 30.72
C ARG A 401 4.04 12.05 30.02
N LYS A 402 4.48 11.88 28.77
CA LYS A 402 5.05 12.97 27.97
C LYS A 402 4.03 14.06 27.65
N LEU A 403 2.78 13.68 27.36
CA LEU A 403 1.68 14.60 27.10
C LEU A 403 1.34 15.45 28.33
N ALA A 404 1.20 14.83 29.50
CA ALA A 404 0.98 15.52 30.77
C ALA A 404 2.14 16.47 31.12
N ALA A 405 3.39 16.08 30.86
CA ALA A 405 4.57 16.93 31.04
C ALA A 405 4.64 18.13 30.07
N ASN A 406 3.82 18.15 29.01
CA ASN A 406 3.78 19.20 27.99
C ASN A 406 2.43 19.94 27.96
N SER A 407 1.77 20.07 29.12
CA SER A 407 0.50 20.79 29.30
C SER A 407 -0.61 20.33 28.34
N ASP A 408 -0.72 19.01 28.14
CA ASP A 408 -1.67 18.33 27.24
C ASP A 408 -1.60 18.75 25.75
N ARG A 409 -0.52 19.41 25.34
CA ARG A 409 -0.26 19.73 23.92
C ARG A 409 0.42 18.54 23.23
N PRO A 410 -0.21 17.90 22.22
CA PRO A 410 0.40 16.79 21.50
C PRO A 410 1.55 17.29 20.61
N ILE A 411 2.70 16.60 20.67
CA ILE A 411 3.80 16.77 19.72
C ILE A 411 3.74 15.60 18.72
N PRO A 412 3.50 15.84 17.42
CA PRO A 412 3.32 14.77 16.42
C PRO A 412 4.53 13.85 16.31
N GLU A 413 5.75 14.38 16.40
CA GLU A 413 7.02 13.66 16.20
C GLU A 413 7.18 12.49 17.18
N TRP A 414 6.52 12.53 18.34
CA TRP A 414 6.53 11.42 19.31
C TRP A 414 5.88 10.13 18.80
N ARG A 415 5.12 10.17 17.70
CA ARG A 415 4.57 8.99 17.00
C ARG A 415 5.61 8.26 16.15
N LEU A 416 6.56 9.01 15.56
CA LEU A 416 7.46 8.52 14.51
C LEU A 416 8.41 7.37 14.93
N PRO A 417 8.96 7.29 16.16
CA PRO A 417 9.85 6.19 16.54
C PRO A 417 9.21 4.80 16.41
N SER A 418 7.91 4.69 16.67
CA SER A 418 7.17 3.43 16.48
C SER A 418 6.92 3.10 15.01
N ALA A 419 6.74 4.11 14.14
CA ALA A 419 6.67 3.93 12.69
C ALA A 419 8.01 3.47 12.10
N ILE A 420 9.14 4.02 12.57
CA ILE A 420 10.50 3.63 12.14
C ILE A 420 10.78 2.16 12.49
N LEU A 421 10.44 1.73 13.70
CA LEU A 421 10.52 0.31 14.07
C LEU A 421 9.61 -0.55 13.17
N GLY A 422 8.38 -0.10 12.94
CA GLY A 422 7.45 -0.74 12.01
C GLY A 422 8.01 -0.92 10.60
N ALA A 423 8.73 0.07 10.07
CA ALA A 423 9.37 0.01 8.75
C ALA A 423 10.46 -1.08 8.66
N VAL A 424 11.33 -1.17 9.67
CA VAL A 424 12.38 -2.21 9.72
C VAL A 424 11.77 -3.60 9.86
N VAL A 425 10.79 -3.76 10.76
CA VAL A 425 10.10 -5.03 11.00
C VAL A 425 9.29 -5.46 9.76
N PHE A 426 8.64 -4.53 9.08
CA PHE A 426 7.93 -4.78 7.82
C PHE A 426 8.87 -5.28 6.72
N ALA A 427 9.99 -4.58 6.50
CA ALA A 427 10.97 -4.96 5.48
C ALA A 427 11.57 -6.34 5.74
N GLY A 428 11.92 -6.64 7.00
CA GLY A 428 12.39 -7.98 7.41
C GLY A 428 11.35 -9.08 7.19
N GLY A 429 10.07 -8.81 7.49
CA GLY A 429 8.97 -9.73 7.24
C GLY A 429 8.74 -10.01 5.75
N MET A 430 8.76 -8.97 4.90
CA MET A 430 8.62 -9.11 3.45
C MET A 430 9.80 -9.86 2.81
N PHE A 431 11.03 -9.57 3.24
CA PHE A 431 12.23 -10.29 2.79
C PHE A 431 12.17 -11.77 3.17
N TRP A 432 11.82 -12.08 4.43
CA TRP A 432 11.62 -13.45 4.91
C TRP A 432 10.51 -14.16 4.11
N PHE A 433 9.37 -13.50 3.85
CA PHE A 433 8.30 -14.05 3.01
C PHE A 433 8.81 -14.44 1.61
N GLY A 434 9.48 -13.53 0.90
CA GLY A 434 10.02 -13.79 -0.44
C GLY A 434 11.00 -14.97 -0.48
N TRP A 435 11.95 -15.00 0.45
CA TRP A 435 12.99 -16.04 0.53
C TRP A 435 12.55 -17.34 1.22
N THR A 436 11.29 -17.49 1.63
CA THR A 436 10.77 -18.76 2.16
C THR A 436 9.50 -19.26 1.48
N GLY A 437 8.83 -18.43 0.69
CA GLY A 437 7.65 -18.82 -0.09
C GLY A 437 7.95 -19.37 -1.50
N PHE A 438 9.22 -19.44 -1.92
CA PHE A 438 9.57 -19.69 -3.33
C PHE A 438 9.71 -21.16 -3.73
N THR A 439 10.09 -22.04 -2.79
CA THR A 439 10.21 -23.49 -3.03
C THR A 439 9.49 -24.26 -1.94
N SER A 440 8.82 -25.34 -2.33
CA SER A 440 8.09 -26.26 -1.43
C SER A 440 8.98 -27.09 -0.49
N SER A 441 10.31 -27.04 -0.66
CA SER A 441 11.30 -27.70 0.20
C SER A 441 11.45 -27.06 1.57
N ILE A 442 11.18 -25.75 1.68
CA ILE A 442 11.13 -25.03 2.96
C ILE A 442 9.77 -25.32 3.60
N HIS A 443 9.73 -25.66 4.88
CA HIS A 443 8.46 -25.96 5.56
C HIS A 443 7.52 -24.75 5.54
N TRP A 444 6.28 -24.94 5.10
CA TRP A 444 5.26 -23.90 4.88
C TRP A 444 5.03 -22.94 6.08
N ILE A 445 5.38 -23.37 7.30
CA ILE A 445 5.28 -22.51 8.48
C ILE A 445 6.23 -21.30 8.42
N ALA A 446 7.34 -21.38 7.68
CA ALA A 446 8.31 -20.29 7.57
C ALA A 446 7.72 -19.05 6.85
N PRO A 447 7.12 -19.16 5.65
CA PRO A 447 6.42 -18.03 5.02
C PRO A 447 5.12 -17.63 5.74
N VAL A 448 4.53 -18.47 6.61
CA VAL A 448 3.43 -18.04 7.49
C VAL A 448 3.96 -17.20 8.67
N ALA A 449 5.07 -17.61 9.27
CA ALA A 449 5.68 -16.94 10.42
C ALA A 449 6.25 -15.55 10.06
N SER A 450 6.76 -15.36 8.85
CA SER A 450 7.17 -14.04 8.36
C SER A 450 6.01 -13.04 8.32
N GLY A 451 4.78 -13.53 8.12
CA GLY A 451 3.53 -12.77 8.25
C GLY A 451 3.39 -12.07 9.60
N ILE A 452 3.96 -12.60 10.69
CA ILE A 452 3.92 -11.97 12.02
C ILE A 452 4.71 -10.65 12.01
N LEU A 453 5.89 -10.63 11.39
CA LEU A 453 6.66 -9.39 11.24
C LEU A 453 5.98 -8.43 10.25
N THR A 454 5.53 -8.95 9.10
CA THR A 454 4.85 -8.15 8.08
C THR A 454 3.60 -7.46 8.63
N GLY A 455 2.74 -8.19 9.35
CA GLY A 455 1.51 -7.65 9.96
C GLY A 455 1.78 -6.64 11.07
N ALA A 456 2.75 -6.91 11.95
CA ALA A 456 3.18 -5.97 12.98
C ALA A 456 3.72 -4.67 12.35
N GLY A 457 4.57 -4.79 11.33
CA GLY A 457 5.13 -3.66 10.60
C GLY A 457 4.07 -2.81 9.92
N ILE A 458 3.15 -3.42 9.16
CA ILE A 458 2.00 -2.75 8.53
C ILE A 458 1.22 -1.93 9.56
N PHE A 459 0.85 -2.55 10.69
CA PHE A 459 0.06 -1.91 11.73
C PHE A 459 0.79 -0.71 12.36
N LEU A 460 2.05 -0.89 12.74
CA LEU A 460 2.87 0.15 13.38
C LEU A 460 3.11 1.35 12.46
N ILE A 461 3.41 1.12 11.19
CA ILE A 461 3.54 2.20 10.20
C ILE A 461 2.21 2.94 10.09
N PHE A 462 1.12 2.21 9.80
CA PHE A 462 -0.14 2.81 9.45
C PHE A 462 -0.74 3.66 10.57
N LEU A 463 -0.86 3.07 11.77
CA LEU A 463 -1.48 3.74 12.91
C LEU A 463 -0.71 5.00 13.33
N GLN A 464 0.63 4.94 13.32
CA GLN A 464 1.45 6.05 13.77
C GLN A 464 1.53 7.17 12.74
N CYS A 465 1.64 6.85 11.45
CA CYS A 465 1.56 7.84 10.38
C CYS A 465 0.15 8.47 10.25
N PHE A 466 -0.92 7.71 10.51
CA PHE A 466 -2.28 8.25 10.59
C PHE A 466 -2.44 9.22 11.77
N ASN A 467 -2.01 8.84 12.97
CA ASN A 467 -2.02 9.72 14.14
C ASN A 467 -1.15 10.97 13.93
N TYR A 468 0.00 10.83 13.27
CA TYR A 468 0.90 11.95 12.93
C TYR A 468 0.18 13.02 12.09
N ILE A 469 -0.50 12.63 11.00
CA ILE A 469 -1.26 13.57 10.15
C ILE A 469 -2.35 14.31 10.95
N VAL A 470 -3.05 13.61 11.85
CA VAL A 470 -4.11 14.20 12.68
C VAL A 470 -3.55 15.16 13.72
N ASP A 471 -2.45 14.78 14.39
CA ASP A 471 -1.80 15.59 15.41
C ASP A 471 -1.08 16.82 14.78
N CYS A 472 -0.61 16.75 13.52
CA CYS A 472 -0.02 17.89 12.78
C CYS A 472 -1.03 18.96 12.34
N TYR A 473 -2.25 18.56 11.95
CA TYR A 473 -3.26 19.46 11.36
C TYR A 473 -4.58 19.46 12.18
N PRO A 474 -4.56 19.76 13.49
CA PRO A 474 -5.72 19.55 14.37
C PRO A 474 -6.96 20.36 13.97
N SER A 475 -6.78 21.58 13.44
CA SER A 475 -7.88 22.43 12.96
C SER A 475 -8.46 22.00 11.60
N LEU A 476 -7.74 21.16 10.84
CA LEU A 476 -8.09 20.70 9.49
C LEU A 476 -8.09 19.18 9.35
N ALA A 477 -8.17 18.46 10.48
CA ALA A 477 -8.00 17.01 10.55
C ALA A 477 -8.98 16.25 9.64
N ALA A 478 -10.22 16.71 9.50
CA ALA A 478 -11.19 16.13 8.58
C ALA A 478 -10.72 16.19 7.11
N SER A 479 -10.18 17.33 6.68
CA SER A 479 -9.64 17.50 5.32
C SER A 479 -8.38 16.68 5.08
N THR A 480 -7.48 16.55 6.05
CA THR A 480 -6.26 15.76 5.90
C THR A 480 -6.51 14.25 5.97
N ILE A 481 -7.44 13.78 6.81
CA ILE A 481 -7.93 12.39 6.82
C ILE A 481 -8.59 12.04 5.47
N ALA A 482 -9.39 12.94 4.90
CA ALA A 482 -9.99 12.76 3.59
C ALA A 482 -8.91 12.69 2.49
N ALA A 483 -7.95 13.61 2.46
CA ALA A 483 -6.84 13.63 1.50
C ALA A 483 -6.04 12.32 1.52
N ASN A 484 -5.62 11.89 2.71
CA ASN A 484 -4.90 10.63 2.92
C ASN A 484 -5.75 9.43 2.46
N THR A 485 -7.05 9.39 2.78
CA THR A 485 -7.93 8.27 2.39
C THR A 485 -8.14 8.19 0.88
N ILE A 486 -8.32 9.32 0.21
CA ILE A 486 -8.45 9.39 -1.26
C ILE A 486 -7.18 8.84 -1.92
N LEU A 487 -6.00 9.36 -1.58
CA LEU A 487 -4.74 8.91 -2.17
C LEU A 487 -4.46 7.43 -1.88
N ARG A 488 -4.65 7.03 -0.62
CA ARG A 488 -4.45 5.65 -0.14
C ARG A 488 -5.29 4.65 -0.90
N SER A 489 -6.58 4.93 -1.07
CA SER A 489 -7.49 4.02 -1.75
C SER A 489 -7.31 4.06 -3.28
N ALA A 490 -6.97 5.21 -3.87
CA ALA A 490 -6.68 5.32 -5.31
C ALA A 490 -5.39 4.59 -5.71
N ILE A 491 -4.36 4.61 -4.87
CA ILE A 491 -3.15 3.80 -5.08
C ILE A 491 -3.45 2.32 -4.76
N GLY A 492 -4.11 2.05 -3.62
CA GLY A 492 -4.41 0.69 -3.18
C GLY A 492 -5.28 -0.12 -4.14
N CYS A 493 -6.18 0.52 -4.89
CA CYS A 493 -7.02 -0.18 -5.86
C CYS A 493 -6.25 -0.72 -7.09
N ALA A 494 -5.06 -0.18 -7.39
CA ALA A 494 -4.27 -0.61 -8.54
C ALA A 494 -3.51 -1.93 -8.30
N PHE A 495 -3.07 -2.21 -7.06
CA PHE A 495 -2.21 -3.36 -6.75
C PHE A 495 -2.80 -4.74 -7.11
N PRO A 496 -4.09 -5.03 -6.87
CA PRO A 496 -4.73 -6.28 -7.31
C PRO A 496 -4.64 -6.59 -8.82
N LEU A 497 -4.42 -5.57 -9.66
CA LEU A 497 -4.41 -5.73 -11.12
C LEU A 497 -3.10 -6.30 -11.67
N PHE A 498 -2.00 -6.14 -10.93
CA PHE A 498 -0.66 -6.58 -11.36
C PHE A 498 0.03 -7.49 -10.34
N SER A 499 -0.44 -7.56 -9.09
CA SER A 499 0.26 -8.29 -8.01
C SER A 499 0.49 -9.77 -8.31
N ARG A 500 -0.46 -10.41 -9.02
CA ARG A 500 -0.36 -11.83 -9.39
C ARG A 500 0.68 -12.03 -10.49
N GLN A 501 0.58 -11.27 -11.59
CA GLN A 501 1.51 -11.33 -12.72
C GLN A 501 2.92 -10.93 -12.29
N MET A 502 3.06 -9.99 -11.34
CA MET A 502 4.34 -9.64 -10.74
C MET A 502 4.97 -10.84 -10.01
N MET A 503 4.20 -11.55 -9.19
CA MET A 503 4.69 -12.73 -8.45
C MET A 503 4.99 -13.91 -9.38
N GLU A 504 4.17 -14.13 -10.41
CA GLU A 504 4.34 -15.20 -11.39
C GLU A 504 5.51 -14.94 -12.36
N ASN A 505 5.73 -13.69 -12.81
CA ASN A 505 6.78 -13.36 -13.78
C ASN A 505 8.14 -13.02 -13.16
N LEU A 506 8.19 -12.37 -11.99
CA LEU A 506 9.46 -12.08 -11.31
C LEU A 506 9.91 -13.26 -10.43
N GLY A 507 9.00 -14.15 -10.05
CA GLY A 507 9.24 -15.15 -9.00
C GLY A 507 9.08 -14.57 -7.60
N VAL A 508 8.72 -15.43 -6.64
CA VAL A 508 8.35 -15.04 -5.26
C VAL A 508 9.50 -14.35 -4.52
N GLN A 509 10.75 -14.76 -4.76
CA GLN A 509 11.95 -14.17 -4.16
C GLN A 509 12.09 -12.70 -4.56
N TRP A 510 12.05 -12.44 -5.87
CA TRP A 510 12.37 -11.14 -6.46
C TRP A 510 11.21 -10.17 -6.36
N ALA A 511 9.97 -10.65 -6.47
CA ALA A 511 8.78 -9.88 -6.14
C ALA A 511 8.73 -9.44 -4.65
N GLY A 512 9.46 -10.13 -3.77
CA GLY A 512 9.66 -9.74 -2.37
C GLY A 512 10.89 -8.84 -2.10
N THR A 513 11.84 -8.72 -3.03
CA THR A 513 13.17 -8.13 -2.73
C THR A 513 13.81 -7.20 -3.78
N MET A 514 13.33 -7.18 -5.03
CA MET A 514 13.75 -6.30 -6.14
C MET A 514 15.23 -5.86 -6.18
N LEU A 515 16.14 -6.82 -6.38
CA LEU A 515 17.42 -6.58 -7.06
C LEU A 515 17.37 -7.25 -8.44
N GLY A 516 16.99 -6.48 -9.46
CA GLY A 516 16.78 -6.97 -10.82
C GLY A 516 17.97 -6.73 -11.76
N TRP A 517 18.14 -7.60 -12.75
CA TRP A 517 18.92 -7.26 -13.95
C TRP A 517 18.25 -6.09 -14.69
N THR A 518 19.03 -5.25 -15.34
CA THR A 518 18.54 -4.15 -16.19
C THR A 518 19.04 -4.29 -17.61
N ASP A 519 18.23 -3.86 -18.56
CA ASP A 519 18.70 -3.57 -19.90
C ASP A 519 19.69 -2.39 -19.90
N SER A 520 20.57 -2.40 -20.88
CA SER A 520 21.60 -1.40 -21.12
C SER A 520 21.86 -1.37 -22.62
N ASP A 521 20.89 -0.88 -23.38
CA ASP A 521 20.90 -0.88 -24.84
C ASP A 521 21.32 0.48 -25.44
N ASP A 522 21.54 0.51 -26.75
CA ASP A 522 21.93 1.74 -27.49
C ASP A 522 20.86 2.85 -27.53
N ARG A 523 19.65 2.59 -27.03
CA ARG A 523 18.55 3.56 -26.85
C ARG A 523 18.96 4.83 -26.10
N VAL A 524 19.90 4.74 -25.15
CA VAL A 524 20.47 5.90 -24.42
C VAL A 524 21.23 6.86 -25.35
N ARG A 525 21.63 6.40 -26.54
CA ARG A 525 22.30 7.18 -27.59
C ARG A 525 21.37 7.50 -28.77
N GLY A 526 20.08 7.16 -28.67
CA GLY A 526 19.10 7.32 -29.75
C GLY A 526 19.05 6.15 -30.73
N GLY A 527 19.62 4.99 -30.41
CA GLY A 527 19.44 3.75 -31.18
C GLY A 527 18.10 3.06 -30.89
N SER A 528 17.83 1.99 -31.63
CA SER A 528 16.57 1.23 -31.58
C SER A 528 16.75 -0.24 -31.19
N SER A 529 17.95 -0.65 -30.74
CA SER A 529 18.19 -2.03 -30.30
C SER A 529 17.51 -2.30 -28.95
N VAL A 530 17.02 -3.52 -28.76
CA VAL A 530 16.34 -3.95 -27.53
C VAL A 530 16.79 -5.34 -27.13
N SER A 531 17.05 -5.57 -25.84
CA SER A 531 17.26 -6.89 -25.25
C SER A 531 16.30 -7.20 -24.10
N GLU A 532 16.00 -8.48 -23.89
CA GLU A 532 15.28 -8.99 -22.72
C GLU A 532 15.86 -10.32 -22.23
N LEU A 533 15.71 -10.59 -20.93
CA LEU A 533 15.92 -11.90 -20.32
C LEU A 533 14.55 -12.49 -19.99
N VAL A 534 14.25 -13.67 -20.54
CA VAL A 534 12.97 -14.37 -20.34
C VAL A 534 13.24 -15.73 -19.69
N PRO A 535 12.69 -16.02 -18.50
CA PRO A 535 12.90 -17.29 -17.82
C PRO A 535 12.26 -18.46 -18.58
N SER A 536 12.83 -19.65 -18.43
CA SER A 536 12.45 -20.87 -19.13
C SER A 536 12.60 -22.10 -18.23
N THR A 537 12.01 -23.21 -18.66
CA THR A 537 12.05 -24.52 -17.97
C THR A 537 13.45 -25.13 -17.92
N ASP A 538 14.34 -24.70 -18.80
CA ASP A 538 15.73 -25.16 -18.90
C ASP A 538 16.70 -23.96 -18.89
N GLY A 539 16.45 -22.96 -18.04
CA GLY A 539 17.34 -21.79 -17.86
C GLY A 539 16.72 -20.45 -18.27
N VAL A 540 17.50 -19.56 -18.88
CA VAL A 540 17.07 -18.19 -19.24
C VAL A 540 17.36 -17.89 -20.72
N PHE A 541 16.37 -17.38 -21.44
CA PHE A 541 16.55 -16.87 -22.80
C PHE A 541 17.00 -15.41 -22.79
N PHE A 542 18.22 -15.15 -23.26
CA PHE A 542 18.67 -13.82 -23.68
C PHE A 542 18.28 -13.61 -25.13
N ARG A 543 17.32 -12.73 -25.41
CA ARG A 543 16.82 -12.49 -26.78
C ARG A 543 16.53 -11.01 -27.03
N GLY A 544 16.35 -10.65 -28.29
CA GLY A 544 16.07 -9.27 -28.66
C GLY A 544 16.15 -9.01 -30.15
N ASN A 545 16.24 -7.73 -30.50
CA ASN A 545 16.45 -7.28 -31.88
C ASN A 545 17.56 -6.23 -31.92
N LEU A 546 18.54 -6.45 -32.78
CA LEU A 546 19.70 -5.59 -32.96
C LEU A 546 19.50 -4.72 -34.20
N ASP A 547 19.19 -3.45 -33.99
CA ASP A 547 19.13 -2.47 -35.08
C ASP A 547 20.48 -1.77 -35.24
N ILE A 548 20.95 -1.73 -36.49
CA ILE A 548 22.19 -1.06 -36.87
C ILE A 548 21.94 0.15 -37.78
N GLU A 549 20.74 0.32 -38.33
CA GLU A 549 20.44 1.38 -39.30
C GLU A 549 20.38 2.74 -38.61
N THR A 550 19.68 2.82 -37.47
CA THR A 550 19.49 4.06 -36.69
C THR A 550 20.82 4.75 -36.29
N LEU A 551 21.89 3.98 -36.07
CA LEU A 551 23.20 4.50 -35.62
C LEU A 551 24.33 4.30 -36.66
N GLY A 552 23.99 4.16 -37.95
CA GLY A 552 24.97 4.21 -39.04
C GLY A 552 25.88 2.98 -39.14
N GLY A 553 25.33 1.79 -38.90
CA GLY A 553 26.00 0.49 -39.04
C GLY A 553 26.49 -0.13 -37.73
N ALA A 554 26.31 0.53 -36.58
CA ALA A 554 26.67 -0.01 -35.27
C ALA A 554 25.44 -0.07 -34.35
N GLY A 555 25.38 -1.08 -33.49
CA GLY A 555 24.28 -1.27 -32.54
C GLY A 555 24.67 -2.21 -31.41
N PHE A 556 24.05 -2.07 -30.24
CA PHE A 556 24.21 -3.02 -29.14
C PHE A 556 22.97 -3.12 -28.25
N ALA A 557 22.67 -4.35 -27.83
CA ALA A 557 21.66 -4.66 -26.84
C ALA A 557 22.29 -5.53 -25.74
N SER A 558 22.12 -5.18 -24.46
CA SER A 558 22.79 -5.89 -23.37
C SER A 558 22.00 -5.88 -22.07
N GLN A 559 22.18 -6.95 -21.30
CA GLN A 559 21.56 -7.16 -20.00
C GLN A 559 22.66 -7.25 -18.94
N ARG A 560 22.52 -6.51 -17.84
CA ARG A 560 23.54 -6.37 -16.79
C ARG A 560 22.96 -6.46 -15.38
N THR A 561 23.77 -6.93 -14.42
CA THR A 561 23.41 -6.90 -12.99
C THR A 561 23.33 -5.48 -12.45
N VAL A 562 22.44 -5.26 -11.47
CA VAL A 562 22.26 -3.97 -10.78
C VAL A 562 22.53 -4.13 -9.27
N GLY A 563 23.77 -3.88 -8.89
CA GLY A 563 24.17 -3.62 -7.51
C GLY A 563 25.22 -2.52 -7.54
N GLN A 564 25.08 -1.47 -6.72
CA GLN A 564 26.19 -0.52 -6.49
C GLN A 564 27.11 -0.99 -5.36
N ASP A 565 26.59 -1.81 -4.45
CA ASP A 565 27.29 -2.23 -3.23
C ASP A 565 27.76 -3.70 -3.26
N GLU A 566 27.21 -4.55 -4.13
CA GLU A 566 27.66 -5.94 -4.26
C GLU A 566 29.12 -6.05 -4.77
N ILE A 567 29.82 -7.06 -4.27
CA ILE A 567 31.20 -7.39 -4.61
C ILE A 567 31.27 -8.91 -4.75
N TRP A 568 31.64 -9.39 -5.94
CA TRP A 568 31.90 -10.81 -6.18
C TRP A 568 33.41 -11.06 -6.16
N ASP A 569 33.86 -11.88 -5.20
CA ASP A 569 35.24 -12.37 -5.14
C ASP A 569 35.34 -13.66 -5.97
N LEU A 570 36.02 -13.57 -7.10
CA LEU A 570 36.35 -14.66 -8.01
C LEU A 570 37.84 -14.99 -8.01
N ALA A 571 38.65 -14.39 -7.12
CA ALA A 571 40.11 -14.50 -7.13
C ALA A 571 40.63 -15.92 -6.89
N GLY A 572 39.80 -16.79 -6.32
CA GLY A 572 40.10 -18.21 -6.15
C GLY A 572 39.81 -19.11 -7.35
N ASN A 573 39.36 -18.59 -8.50
CA ASN A 573 38.95 -19.41 -9.66
C ASN A 573 39.75 -19.05 -10.92
N ASP A 574 39.78 -19.93 -11.92
CA ASP A 574 40.57 -19.76 -13.16
C ASP A 574 39.73 -19.27 -14.36
N GLY A 575 38.41 -19.46 -14.31
CA GLY A 575 37.48 -19.03 -15.36
C GLY A 575 36.00 -19.19 -15.03
N ILE A 576 35.16 -18.81 -15.99
CA ILE A 576 33.71 -18.99 -16.00
C ILE A 576 33.29 -19.95 -17.12
N GLU A 577 32.34 -20.82 -16.83
CA GLU A 577 31.73 -21.77 -17.75
C GLU A 577 30.27 -21.38 -17.97
N LEU A 578 29.84 -21.30 -19.22
CA LEU A 578 28.47 -20.99 -19.63
C LEU A 578 27.90 -22.19 -20.41
N ASP A 579 26.96 -22.93 -19.83
CA ASP A 579 26.18 -23.92 -20.58
C ASP A 579 25.05 -23.19 -21.32
N VAL A 580 25.10 -23.23 -22.65
CA VAL A 580 24.28 -22.44 -23.56
C VAL A 580 23.72 -23.30 -24.70
N VAL A 581 22.53 -22.94 -25.17
CA VAL A 581 21.96 -23.50 -26.40
C VAL A 581 21.87 -22.37 -27.44
N PRO A 582 22.54 -22.49 -28.60
CA PRO A 582 22.35 -21.55 -29.70
C PRO A 582 20.91 -21.66 -30.24
N LEU A 583 20.17 -20.55 -30.25
CA LEU A 583 18.93 -20.43 -31.02
C LEU A 583 19.19 -19.78 -32.39
N ASP A 584 20.39 -19.23 -32.57
CA ASP A 584 20.88 -18.64 -33.80
C ASP A 584 22.41 -18.83 -33.95
N GLY A 585 22.95 -18.34 -35.08
CA GLY A 585 24.39 -18.22 -35.33
C GLY A 585 24.90 -16.79 -35.10
N LYS A 586 24.39 -16.06 -34.10
CA LYS A 586 24.90 -14.72 -33.76
C LYS A 586 26.09 -14.81 -32.80
N ARG A 587 26.88 -13.75 -32.77
CA ARG A 587 27.98 -13.57 -31.82
C ARG A 587 27.50 -12.84 -30.57
N TYR A 588 27.88 -13.37 -29.42
CA TYR A 588 27.56 -12.85 -28.10
C TYR A 588 28.83 -12.41 -27.39
N THR A 589 28.71 -11.39 -26.55
CA THR A 589 29.80 -10.89 -25.73
C THR A 589 29.45 -11.10 -24.27
N PHE A 590 30.26 -11.88 -23.56
CA PHE A 590 30.28 -11.90 -22.10
C PHE A 590 31.21 -10.81 -21.59
N SER A 591 30.87 -10.15 -20.49
CA SER A 591 31.67 -9.04 -19.98
C SER A 591 31.60 -8.83 -18.47
N LEU A 592 32.76 -8.45 -17.90
CA LEU A 592 32.97 -8.15 -16.49
C LEU A 592 33.41 -6.70 -16.27
N THR A 593 33.13 -6.18 -15.09
CA THR A 593 33.60 -4.87 -14.64
C THR A 593 33.83 -4.90 -13.12
N ASP A 594 34.96 -4.40 -12.66
CA ASP A 594 35.39 -4.33 -11.25
C ASP A 594 35.21 -2.93 -10.60
N GLU A 595 34.88 -1.91 -11.40
CA GLU A 595 34.65 -0.54 -10.93
C GLU A 595 33.35 0.03 -11.50
N ILE A 596 32.54 0.67 -10.64
CA ILE A 596 31.37 1.44 -11.08
C ILE A 596 31.77 2.91 -11.19
N PRO A 597 31.77 3.49 -12.41
CA PRO A 597 32.27 4.84 -12.61
C PRO A 597 31.25 5.88 -12.16
N GLU A 598 31.73 6.99 -11.59
CA GLU A 598 30.87 8.07 -11.08
C GLU A 598 29.95 8.65 -12.17
N ARG A 599 28.68 8.91 -11.80
CA ARG A 599 27.73 9.62 -12.68
C ARG A 599 28.15 11.07 -12.86
N ARG A 600 28.12 11.56 -14.10
CA ARG A 600 28.27 12.99 -14.38
C ARG A 600 27.08 13.79 -13.85
N ARG A 601 27.27 15.11 -13.74
CA ARG A 601 26.21 16.08 -13.40
C ARG A 601 25.01 16.09 -14.37
N ASP A 602 25.15 15.48 -15.55
CA ASP A 602 24.09 15.28 -16.56
C ASP A 602 23.31 13.96 -16.37
N GLY A 603 23.57 13.21 -15.30
CA GLY A 603 22.95 11.92 -14.98
C GLY A 603 23.53 10.72 -15.73
N ARG A 604 24.46 10.90 -16.67
CA ARG A 604 25.05 9.80 -17.45
C ARG A 604 26.15 9.09 -16.65
N GLU A 605 26.12 7.76 -16.62
CA GLU A 605 27.28 6.96 -16.16
C GLU A 605 28.47 7.27 -17.08
N GLN A 606 29.65 7.53 -16.49
CA GLN A 606 30.88 7.60 -17.27
C GLN A 606 31.22 6.21 -17.83
N SER A 607 32.07 6.15 -18.85
CA SER A 607 32.54 4.85 -19.37
C SER A 607 33.67 4.34 -18.48
N ALA A 608 33.55 3.12 -17.97
CA ALA A 608 34.63 2.39 -17.31
C ALA A 608 35.38 1.49 -18.30
N LEU A 609 36.49 0.91 -17.83
CA LEU A 609 37.14 -0.22 -18.47
C LEU A 609 36.26 -1.46 -18.28
N VAL A 610 36.08 -2.26 -19.34
CA VAL A 610 35.26 -3.48 -19.33
C VAL A 610 36.10 -4.62 -19.90
N TRP A 611 36.02 -5.80 -19.31
CA TRP A 611 36.73 -6.98 -19.78
C TRP A 611 35.75 -7.87 -20.52
N GLU A 612 35.99 -8.09 -21.81
CA GLU A 612 35.03 -8.68 -22.75
C GLU A 612 35.60 -9.94 -23.41
N TYR A 613 34.75 -10.95 -23.60
CA TYR A 613 35.02 -12.15 -24.40
C TYR A 613 33.88 -12.36 -25.40
N ASP A 614 34.22 -12.44 -26.68
CA ASP A 614 33.26 -12.68 -27.77
C ASP A 614 33.22 -14.18 -28.11
N PHE A 615 32.03 -14.77 -28.14
CA PHE A 615 31.80 -16.18 -28.47
C PHE A 615 30.68 -16.37 -29.49
N CYS A 616 30.71 -17.49 -30.21
CA CYS A 616 29.63 -17.92 -31.11
C CYS A 616 29.12 -19.28 -30.63
N ALA A 617 27.85 -19.36 -30.22
CA ALA A 617 27.30 -20.57 -29.61
C ALA A 617 27.12 -21.73 -30.62
N SER A 618 27.17 -21.48 -31.93
CA SER A 618 27.20 -22.53 -32.96
C SER A 618 28.50 -23.33 -32.99
N ASP A 619 29.62 -22.69 -32.63
CA ASP A 619 30.97 -23.20 -32.91
C ASP A 619 31.65 -23.76 -31.65
N ALA A 620 31.14 -23.42 -30.47
CA ALA A 620 31.72 -23.75 -29.16
C ALA A 620 31.15 -25.02 -28.50
N GLY A 621 30.16 -25.68 -29.13
CA GLY A 621 29.36 -26.72 -28.49
C GLY A 621 28.39 -26.13 -27.45
N THR A 622 27.78 -26.98 -26.63
CA THR A 622 26.84 -26.54 -25.59
C THR A 622 27.51 -25.76 -24.45
N THR A 623 28.82 -25.86 -24.26
CA THR A 623 29.47 -25.37 -23.03
C THR A 623 30.67 -24.48 -23.34
N VAL A 624 30.51 -23.18 -23.13
CA VAL A 624 31.51 -22.13 -23.42
C VAL A 624 32.35 -21.88 -22.17
N ARG A 625 33.63 -22.27 -22.21
CA ARG A 625 34.60 -21.97 -21.14
C ARG A 625 35.40 -20.72 -21.47
N ILE A 626 35.50 -19.81 -20.51
CA ILE A 626 36.18 -18.52 -20.64
C ILE A 626 37.16 -18.41 -19.46
N HIS A 627 38.46 -18.56 -19.69
CA HIS A 627 39.44 -18.28 -18.63
C HIS A 627 39.58 -16.76 -18.45
N TRP A 628 39.95 -16.31 -17.25
CA TRP A 628 40.15 -14.88 -16.99
C TRP A 628 41.25 -14.25 -17.85
N LYS A 629 42.25 -15.04 -18.25
CA LYS A 629 43.34 -14.65 -19.16
C LYS A 629 42.88 -14.32 -20.59
N ASP A 630 41.73 -14.84 -21.01
CA ASP A 630 41.22 -14.69 -22.38
C ASP A 630 40.35 -13.42 -22.54
N LEU A 631 39.94 -12.81 -21.42
CA LEU A 631 39.16 -11.57 -21.39
C LEU A 631 40.00 -10.37 -21.87
N ARG A 632 39.47 -9.63 -22.85
CA ARG A 632 40.15 -8.46 -23.43
C ARG A 632 39.62 -7.18 -22.80
N ALA A 633 40.52 -6.36 -22.26
CA ALA A 633 40.15 -5.05 -21.75
C ALA A 633 39.76 -4.10 -22.90
N THR A 634 38.55 -3.54 -22.82
CA THR A 634 38.04 -2.55 -23.78
C THR A 634 37.52 -1.29 -23.07
N TYR A 635 37.64 -0.16 -23.75
CA TYR A 635 37.07 1.11 -23.34
C TYR A 635 36.19 1.63 -24.47
N ARG A 636 34.88 1.78 -24.20
CA ARG A 636 33.86 2.13 -25.22
C ARG A 636 33.89 1.23 -26.47
N GLY A 637 34.17 -0.07 -26.29
CA GLY A 637 34.22 -1.05 -27.38
C GLY A 637 35.49 -1.00 -28.25
N ARG A 638 36.53 -0.25 -27.84
CA ARG A 638 37.88 -0.34 -28.43
C ARG A 638 38.81 -1.05 -27.45
N GLN A 639 39.60 -1.99 -27.94
CA GLN A 639 40.59 -2.71 -27.13
C GLN A 639 41.67 -1.74 -26.60
N VAL A 640 42.12 -1.96 -25.36
CA VAL A 640 43.18 -1.20 -24.70
C VAL A 640 44.36 -2.13 -24.45
N GLU A 641 45.46 -1.94 -25.17
CA GLU A 641 46.61 -2.88 -25.15
C GLU A 641 47.36 -2.89 -23.82
N ASN A 642 47.45 -1.74 -23.13
CA ASN A 642 48.15 -1.58 -21.86
C ASN A 642 47.16 -1.26 -20.72
N ALA A 643 46.14 -2.11 -20.55
CA ALA A 643 45.17 -1.98 -19.48
C ALA A 643 45.71 -2.45 -18.12
N ARG A 644 45.10 -1.98 -17.01
CA ARG A 644 45.31 -2.59 -15.69
C ARG A 644 44.78 -4.03 -15.68
N PRO A 645 45.34 -4.94 -14.86
CA PRO A 645 44.74 -6.26 -14.66
C PRO A 645 43.33 -6.13 -14.04
N LEU A 646 42.47 -7.12 -14.32
CA LEU A 646 41.14 -7.22 -13.72
C LEU A 646 41.26 -7.59 -12.24
N ASP A 647 40.65 -6.82 -11.34
CA ASP A 647 40.59 -7.20 -9.91
C ASP A 647 39.48 -8.24 -9.69
N LEU A 648 39.86 -9.51 -9.79
CA LEU A 648 38.97 -10.64 -9.55
C LEU A 648 38.41 -10.68 -8.11
N SER A 649 39.06 -10.04 -7.13
CA SER A 649 38.54 -9.98 -5.76
C SER A 649 37.39 -8.97 -5.60
N ARG A 650 37.16 -8.13 -6.63
CA ARG A 650 36.22 -7.00 -6.58
C ARG A 650 35.36 -6.84 -7.82
N ILE A 651 34.86 -7.94 -8.39
CA ILE A 651 33.93 -7.84 -9.53
C ILE A 651 32.63 -7.14 -9.08
N ARG A 652 32.19 -6.14 -9.85
CA ARG A 652 31.06 -5.25 -9.54
C ARG A 652 29.88 -5.37 -10.49
N ARG A 653 30.09 -5.81 -11.73
CA ARG A 653 29.01 -6.04 -12.72
C ARG A 653 29.32 -7.23 -13.64
N PHE A 654 28.29 -8.04 -13.88
CA PHE A 654 28.23 -9.01 -14.97
C PHE A 654 27.35 -8.44 -16.09
N ARG A 655 27.66 -8.74 -17.35
CA ARG A 655 26.83 -8.37 -18.51
C ARG A 655 26.97 -9.37 -19.64
N ILE A 656 25.85 -9.73 -20.25
CA ILE A 656 25.79 -10.38 -21.57
C ILE A 656 25.24 -9.40 -22.61
N MET A 657 25.74 -9.46 -23.84
CA MET A 657 25.47 -8.48 -24.89
C MET A 657 25.44 -9.14 -26.28
N ALA A 658 24.53 -8.68 -27.13
CA ALA A 658 24.63 -8.82 -28.58
C ALA A 658 25.05 -7.45 -29.17
N ARG A 659 26.12 -7.43 -29.96
CA ARG A 659 26.67 -6.18 -30.53
C ARG A 659 27.05 -6.32 -32.00
N SER A 660 27.03 -5.21 -32.73
CA SER A 660 27.46 -5.14 -34.12
C SER A 660 28.34 -3.92 -34.33
N PHE A 661 29.50 -4.15 -34.96
CA PHE A 661 30.38 -3.11 -35.47
C PHE A 661 30.27 -3.13 -37.00
N PHE A 662 29.86 -2.00 -37.59
CA PHE A 662 29.84 -1.76 -39.03
C PHE A 662 29.21 -2.89 -39.87
N GLY A 663 28.00 -3.33 -39.49
CA GLY A 663 27.23 -4.33 -40.24
C GLY A 663 27.56 -5.80 -39.95
N GLY A 664 28.44 -6.09 -38.98
CA GLY A 664 28.89 -7.46 -38.68
C GLY A 664 27.80 -8.44 -38.20
N GLN A 665 26.64 -7.95 -37.75
CA GLN A 665 25.37 -8.68 -37.57
C GLN A 665 24.20 -7.70 -37.36
N HIS A 666 22.96 -8.12 -37.63
CA HIS A 666 21.73 -7.33 -37.42
C HIS A 666 20.50 -8.22 -37.25
N GLY A 667 19.36 -7.65 -36.84
CA GLY A 667 18.08 -8.32 -36.71
C GLY A 667 17.91 -9.08 -35.39
N ALA A 668 16.91 -9.98 -35.35
CA ALA A 668 16.59 -10.77 -34.17
C ALA A 668 17.78 -11.63 -33.72
N PHE A 669 17.94 -11.77 -32.41
CA PHE A 669 18.91 -12.66 -31.77
C PHE A 669 18.30 -13.43 -30.59
N GLY A 670 18.85 -14.60 -30.28
CA GLY A 670 18.42 -15.49 -29.21
C GLY A 670 19.50 -16.49 -28.78
N LEU A 671 19.79 -16.49 -27.48
CA LEU A 671 20.66 -17.44 -26.79
C LEU A 671 19.94 -17.96 -25.56
N GLN A 672 19.89 -19.28 -25.38
CA GLN A 672 19.47 -19.85 -24.10
C GLN A 672 20.70 -20.08 -23.23
N ILE A 673 20.67 -19.60 -21.99
CA ILE A 673 21.69 -19.86 -20.97
C ILE A 673 21.08 -20.84 -19.98
N ARG A 674 21.57 -22.08 -19.98
CA ARG A 674 21.17 -23.13 -19.04
C ARG A 674 21.88 -22.93 -17.70
N THR A 675 23.20 -22.85 -17.72
CA THR A 675 24.01 -22.65 -16.52
C THR A 675 25.16 -21.67 -16.70
N ILE A 676 25.62 -21.11 -15.58
CA ILE A 676 26.80 -20.27 -15.40
C ILE A 676 27.50 -20.81 -14.14
N GLY A 677 28.72 -21.28 -14.28
CA GLY A 677 29.56 -21.78 -13.19
C GLY A 677 30.94 -21.11 -13.22
N VAL A 678 31.69 -21.18 -12.14
CA VAL A 678 33.15 -20.95 -12.18
C VAL A 678 33.88 -22.26 -12.03
N PHE A 679 35.09 -22.34 -12.61
CA PHE A 679 35.93 -23.53 -12.56
C PHE A 679 37.34 -23.19 -12.11
N ARG A 680 38.07 -24.24 -11.69
CA ARG A 680 39.52 -24.22 -11.51
C ARG A 680 40.14 -25.30 -12.38
N ASP A 681 41.27 -25.02 -12.98
CA ASP A 681 41.98 -25.97 -13.85
C ASP A 681 42.39 -27.23 -13.06
N SER A 682 42.66 -27.09 -11.75
CA SER A 682 42.98 -28.20 -10.84
C SER A 682 41.86 -29.26 -10.67
N TYR A 683 40.61 -28.96 -11.06
CA TYR A 683 39.48 -29.90 -10.98
C TYR A 683 39.13 -30.54 -12.32
N LEU A 684 39.87 -30.25 -13.40
CA LEU A 684 39.57 -30.76 -14.75
C LEU A 684 40.33 -32.05 -15.13
N ASP A 685 41.39 -32.40 -14.40
CA ASP A 685 42.30 -33.51 -14.75
C ASP A 685 42.04 -34.84 -14.00
N ASP A 686 41.09 -34.91 -13.06
CA ASP A 686 40.81 -36.14 -12.27
C ASP A 686 39.45 -36.78 -12.62
N PRO A 687 39.40 -37.99 -13.22
CA PRO A 687 38.15 -38.65 -13.58
C PRO A 687 37.36 -39.27 -12.40
N ASN A 688 37.83 -39.16 -11.16
CA ASN A 688 37.21 -39.86 -10.02
C ASN A 688 37.24 -39.02 -8.72
N PRO A 689 36.09 -38.52 -8.21
CA PRO A 689 36.08 -37.57 -7.10
C PRO A 689 36.34 -38.27 -5.75
N SER A 690 37.60 -38.32 -5.32
CA SER A 690 37.94 -38.77 -3.96
C SER A 690 38.82 -37.77 -3.19
N LYS A 691 38.13 -36.97 -2.36
CA LYS A 691 38.59 -36.45 -1.07
C LYS A 691 39.86 -35.59 -1.05
N GLU A 692 39.65 -34.29 -0.89
CA GLU A 692 40.23 -33.61 0.27
C GLU A 692 39.18 -32.71 0.94
N SER A 693 38.97 -32.92 2.24
CA SER A 693 37.94 -32.24 3.03
C SER A 693 38.41 -30.87 3.45
N MET A 694 37.70 -29.81 3.03
CA MET A 694 37.87 -28.49 3.61
C MET A 694 37.35 -28.51 5.06
N GLU A 695 38.24 -28.39 6.04
CA GLU A 695 37.88 -28.40 7.45
C GLU A 695 36.97 -27.23 7.81
N TYR A 696 35.68 -27.50 7.99
CA TYR A 696 34.79 -26.64 8.75
C TYR A 696 34.85 -27.06 10.22
N THR A 697 35.33 -26.15 11.07
CA THR A 697 35.38 -26.35 12.52
C THR A 697 33.98 -26.28 13.13
N SER A 698 33.30 -27.43 13.22
CA SER A 698 32.14 -27.63 14.11
C SER A 698 32.14 -29.05 14.67
N CYS A 699 31.67 -29.20 15.92
CA CYS A 699 31.72 -30.47 16.63
C CYS A 699 30.74 -31.51 16.06
N GLU A 700 31.21 -32.77 16.04
CA GLU A 700 30.42 -34.01 16.20
C GLU A 700 29.27 -34.28 15.18
N ARG A 701 29.67 -34.84 14.01
CA ARG A 701 29.38 -36.23 13.54
C ARG A 701 28.16 -36.96 14.14
N GLU A 702 27.42 -37.84 13.46
CA GLU A 702 27.26 -38.40 12.08
C GLU A 702 26.22 -39.57 12.26
N PRO A 703 26.07 -40.59 11.39
CA PRO A 703 26.06 -40.70 9.91
C PRO A 703 24.68 -41.27 9.43
N SER A 704 24.43 -41.68 8.17
CA SER A 704 24.72 -41.12 6.83
C SER A 704 24.07 -42.06 5.79
N GLU A 705 23.51 -41.56 4.68
CA GLU A 705 23.56 -42.34 3.42
C GLU A 705 23.67 -41.44 2.16
N LYS A 706 24.92 -41.28 1.70
CA LYS A 706 25.43 -41.09 0.32
C LYS A 706 24.70 -40.06 -0.56
N THR A 707 25.17 -38.81 -0.73
CA THR A 707 26.47 -38.32 -1.27
C THR A 707 26.61 -38.45 -2.81
N GLU A 708 26.08 -37.45 -3.53
CA GLU A 708 26.51 -37.05 -4.88
C GLU A 708 26.72 -35.51 -4.90
N GLU A 709 27.93 -35.06 -4.58
CA GLU A 709 28.35 -33.66 -4.72
C GLU A 709 29.82 -33.60 -5.15
N VAL A 710 30.12 -32.94 -6.28
CA VAL A 710 30.94 -31.70 -6.40
C VAL A 710 30.76 -31.19 -7.84
N TRP A 711 29.66 -30.49 -8.11
CA TRP A 711 29.49 -29.62 -9.28
C TRP A 711 28.46 -28.52 -8.95
N VAL A 712 28.51 -27.42 -9.71
CA VAL A 712 27.59 -26.27 -9.69
C VAL A 712 27.79 -25.28 -8.52
N ALA A 713 28.59 -24.24 -8.76
CA ALA A 713 28.68 -23.05 -7.90
C ALA A 713 28.96 -21.78 -8.74
N VAL A 714 27.90 -21.15 -9.27
CA VAL A 714 27.70 -19.69 -9.43
C VAL A 714 26.24 -19.42 -9.83
N LEU A 715 25.60 -20.32 -10.58
CA LEU A 715 24.13 -20.35 -10.71
C LEU A 715 23.38 -21.07 -9.59
N ARG A 716 23.96 -21.96 -8.77
CA ARG A 716 23.21 -22.52 -7.63
C ARG A 716 22.89 -21.51 -6.53
N SER A 717 23.54 -20.33 -6.56
CA SER A 717 23.14 -19.13 -5.81
C SER A 717 22.00 -18.33 -6.47
N LEU A 718 21.45 -18.79 -7.59
CA LEU A 718 20.28 -18.24 -8.29
C LEU A 718 19.23 -19.35 -8.47
N PRO A 719 18.08 -19.33 -7.77
CA PRO A 719 17.17 -20.48 -7.75
C PRO A 719 16.35 -20.59 -9.05
N TRP A 720 16.85 -21.38 -9.99
CA TRP A 720 16.12 -21.88 -11.16
C TRP A 720 15.95 -23.39 -10.99
N ASP A 721 14.85 -23.81 -10.34
CA ASP A 721 14.62 -25.23 -10.02
C ASP A 721 13.51 -25.81 -10.90
N THR A 722 13.84 -26.86 -11.66
CA THR A 722 13.08 -27.31 -12.84
C THR A 722 12.16 -28.51 -12.55
N HIS A 723 11.98 -28.83 -11.27
CA HIS A 723 11.45 -30.11 -10.77
C HIS A 723 9.92 -30.22 -10.70
N ASN A 724 9.18 -29.69 -11.68
CA ASN A 724 7.71 -29.80 -11.70
C ASN A 724 7.06 -29.91 -13.10
N ILE A 725 7.71 -30.61 -14.04
CA ILE A 725 7.18 -30.86 -15.40
C ILE A 725 7.00 -32.36 -15.69
N HIS A 726 6.45 -33.10 -14.73
CA HIS A 726 5.80 -34.38 -15.02
C HIS A 726 4.44 -34.42 -14.32
N HIS A 727 3.38 -34.66 -15.11
CA HIS A 727 1.94 -34.66 -14.78
C HIS A 727 1.20 -33.30 -14.77
N SER A 728 0.95 -32.72 -15.96
CA SER A 728 -0.39 -32.22 -16.36
C SER A 728 -0.43 -31.57 -17.76
N LEU A 729 -0.27 -32.35 -18.83
CA LEU A 729 -0.72 -31.94 -20.17
C LEU A 729 -1.58 -33.05 -20.79
N PRO A 730 -2.85 -32.78 -21.17
CA PRO A 730 -3.60 -33.68 -22.04
C PRO A 730 -3.03 -33.61 -23.47
N PRO A 731 -3.17 -34.66 -24.29
CA PRO A 731 -2.56 -34.70 -25.62
C PRO A 731 -3.21 -33.66 -26.56
N LEU A 732 -2.44 -32.65 -26.94
CA LEU A 732 -2.82 -31.71 -28.00
C LEU A 732 -2.83 -32.43 -29.35
N LYS A 733 -3.95 -32.32 -30.06
CA LYS A 733 -4.17 -32.98 -31.35
C LYS A 733 -3.25 -32.40 -32.44
N THR A 734 -2.64 -33.29 -33.20
CA THR A 734 -1.92 -33.01 -34.45
C THR A 734 -2.89 -32.58 -35.56
N SER A 735 -3.27 -31.30 -35.60
CA SER A 735 -4.09 -30.75 -36.70
C SER A 735 -3.85 -29.26 -37.01
N ALA A 736 -2.67 -28.71 -36.72
CA ALA A 736 -2.37 -27.28 -36.89
C ALA A 736 -1.00 -26.99 -37.57
N ILE A 737 -0.40 -27.97 -38.25
CA ILE A 737 0.91 -27.85 -38.91
C ILE A 737 0.84 -28.08 -40.44
N GLU A 738 -0.27 -28.57 -41.00
CA GLU A 738 -0.41 -28.79 -42.45
C GLU A 738 -0.85 -27.55 -43.26
N GLU A 739 -1.45 -26.52 -42.65
CA GLU A 739 -2.02 -25.38 -43.40
C GLU A 739 -1.02 -24.29 -43.83
N ILE A 740 0.24 -24.35 -43.43
CA ILE A 740 1.26 -23.33 -43.79
C ILE A 740 2.09 -23.72 -45.04
N ASN A 741 2.01 -24.98 -45.51
CA ASN A 741 2.83 -25.47 -46.63
C ASN A 741 2.13 -25.53 -48.01
N ILE A 742 0.85 -25.15 -48.12
CA ILE A 742 0.09 -25.28 -49.37
C ILE A 742 0.06 -24.00 -50.23
N LEU A 743 0.42 -22.83 -49.68
CA LEU A 743 0.37 -21.53 -50.41
C LEU A 743 1.65 -21.15 -51.20
N LYS A 744 2.50 -22.12 -51.57
CA LYS A 744 3.70 -21.88 -52.40
C LYS A 744 3.82 -22.72 -53.68
N ALA A 745 2.81 -23.52 -54.03
CA ALA A 745 2.79 -24.31 -55.27
C ALA A 745 1.44 -24.17 -55.99
N GLY A 746 1.30 -23.16 -56.87
CA GLY A 746 0.02 -22.87 -57.52
C GLY A 746 0.05 -21.78 -58.60
N GLY A 747 1.15 -21.65 -59.34
CA GLY A 747 1.26 -20.67 -60.44
C GLY A 747 1.39 -21.35 -61.81
N ARG A 748 0.25 -21.55 -62.49
CA ARG A 748 0.02 -21.81 -63.94
C ARG A 748 -1.23 -22.68 -64.11
N GLY A 749 -2.18 -22.22 -64.94
CA GLY A 749 -3.47 -22.89 -65.20
C GLY A 749 -4.54 -21.84 -65.41
#